data_AF-A0A9P1C5U1-F1
#
_entry.id   AF-A0A9P1C5U1-F1
#
_cell.length_a   1.000
_cell.length_b   1.000
_cell.length_c   1.000
_cell.angle_alpha   90.00
_cell.angle_beta   90.00
_cell.angle_gamma   90.00
#
_symmetry.space_group_name_H-M   'P 1'
#
loop_
_entity.id
_entity.type
_entity.pdbx_description
1 polymer ?
#
loop_
_entity_poly.entity_id
_entity_poly.type
_entity_poly.pdbx_seq_one_letter_code
_entity_poly.pdbx_strand_id
1 'polypeptide(L)'
;MRLRRSAQPVLRLLRGQVALGPSQAASSAQSSTAPRPFTTSSHPPLSFGGRGGQTIVDVNDLDILSPAEVGKLSIKLWQFLISDAESLRLFAEHDIPHFLLAAGDMPQGYCRFLQNDPAAIATCDFEEGAQEIERQNVINLQLLQNVLEAPTEAQAVQAPEAKALRQLAELAVAFVESNYQPELLAFRRARTLADLSKPESWYPRKNPRNWHLHLGVTNSGKTFGALQDLLAAPSGLYMAPLRLLAWEIYEKMGKAGLRCALLTGQERLGPENATHVACTVEMAPITRHWAVAVLDEIQLISDDQRGSAWTRALLGISAEQLHICGANEPKSLETLLHDLAASCGDPVVEVEHLKERLVPLKLQEEPVRDYSELEAGDCLVCFSRAEVLEAKSRLEAVGKRPCVVYGSLPPEVRQEQAALFNDPNSGHDVLVASDAIALGLNLQIQRVVFRSTWKFDGHATRQLTSPELRQLAGRAGRYGLTSLGVAACCQGDDLPVLREALEGASPALTPPTRAALLPLPEQLEAFSLSLEADLQRPLPFAELVERFLSIAQVPEDLYFLAQANHLIALARFLEDLRLPPQEKFVFCQAPVGLSDVASLTALHRFARDFSSGSVALPAELRELLSQMAVTPRHMAGRFWRWKVSTRCAKLTCGWPRDFQAPFLMWRPWKRCGAICPRNCQTPCNCPWIITWNDRGCLWPSKNRTSRAGP
;
A
#
# COMPACT_ATOMS: atom_id res chain seq x y z
N MET A 1 -34.05 13.79 38.58
CA MET A 1 -35.31 14.07 37.87
C MET A 1 -35.00 14.84 36.58
N ARG A 2 -35.45 14.32 35.42
CA ARG A 2 -35.65 14.97 34.09
C ARG A 2 -34.52 15.89 33.59
N LEU A 3 -33.71 15.60 32.57
CA LEU A 3 -34.04 15.20 31.19
C LEU A 3 -32.85 14.45 30.56
N ARG A 4 -33.08 13.22 30.08
CA ARG A 4 -32.28 12.52 29.06
C ARG A 4 -33.25 12.13 27.95
N ARG A 5 -32.99 12.53 26.69
CA ARG A 5 -33.48 11.88 25.44
C ARG A 5 -33.09 12.73 24.22
N SER A 6 -32.17 12.24 23.38
CA SER A 6 -32.29 12.19 21.90
C SER A 6 -30.98 11.72 21.23
N ALA A 7 -31.13 10.96 20.13
CA ALA A 7 -30.16 10.30 19.24
C ALA A 7 -29.53 9.00 19.81
N GLN A 8 -29.63 7.79 19.23
CA GLN A 8 -30.08 7.22 17.94
C GLN A 8 -30.38 5.69 18.22
N PRO A 9 -30.72 4.74 17.30
CA PRO A 9 -30.68 4.77 15.82
C PRO A 9 -31.90 4.16 15.07
N VAL A 10 -31.98 4.52 13.79
CA VAL A 10 -32.82 3.91 12.75
C VAL A 10 -32.11 2.66 12.23
N LEU A 11 -32.61 1.49 12.64
CA LEU A 11 -32.22 0.18 12.11
C LEU A 11 -33.43 -0.77 12.20
N ARG A 12 -34.50 -0.46 11.46
CA ARG A 12 -35.64 -1.35 11.22
C ARG A 12 -36.28 -1.04 9.88
N LEU A 13 -35.67 -1.52 8.81
CA LEU A 13 -36.30 -1.73 7.50
C LEU A 13 -35.58 -2.92 6.89
N LEU A 14 -36.10 -4.11 7.18
CA LEU A 14 -35.94 -5.37 6.45
C LEU A 14 -36.47 -6.50 7.36
N ARG A 15 -37.80 -6.74 7.31
CA ARG A 15 -38.50 -8.03 7.48
C ARG A 15 -39.98 -7.77 7.81
N GLY A 16 -40.86 -8.17 6.89
CA GLY A 16 -42.31 -8.11 7.04
C GLY A 16 -43.05 -8.62 5.79
N GLN A 17 -43.11 -9.94 5.63
CA GLN A 17 -44.17 -10.70 4.93
C GLN A 17 -45.53 -10.44 5.64
N VAL A 18 -46.74 -10.60 5.12
CA VAL A 18 -47.39 -11.11 3.89
C VAL A 18 -48.87 -10.69 3.98
N ALA A 19 -49.57 -10.48 2.85
CA ALA A 19 -51.02 -10.69 2.76
C ALA A 19 -51.43 -11.01 1.30
N LEU A 20 -52.13 -12.12 1.11
CA LEU A 20 -52.68 -12.66 -0.14
C LEU A 20 -54.19 -12.38 -0.26
N GLY A 21 -54.67 -12.25 -1.50
CA GLY A 21 -56.09 -12.26 -1.91
C GLY A 21 -56.21 -12.55 -3.42
N PRO A 22 -57.35 -13.08 -3.94
CA PRO A 22 -57.34 -14.32 -4.73
C PRO A 22 -57.59 -14.22 -6.26
N SER A 23 -57.18 -15.31 -6.92
CA SER A 23 -57.58 -15.98 -8.18
C SER A 23 -58.14 -15.21 -9.39
N GLN A 24 -57.58 -15.53 -10.57
CA GLN A 24 -58.32 -16.15 -11.68
C GLN A 24 -57.37 -16.92 -12.61
N ALA A 25 -57.85 -18.05 -13.11
CA ALA A 25 -57.12 -19.07 -13.86
C ALA A 25 -57.17 -18.83 -15.38
N ALA A 26 -56.11 -19.20 -16.09
CA ALA A 26 -56.19 -19.70 -17.47
C ALA A 26 -54.94 -20.54 -17.81
N SER A 27 -55.21 -21.71 -18.37
CA SER A 27 -54.31 -22.80 -18.77
C SER A 27 -53.52 -22.52 -20.05
N SER A 28 -52.28 -23.00 -20.12
CA SER A 28 -51.82 -23.92 -21.19
C SER A 28 -50.34 -24.26 -21.02
N ALA A 29 -50.03 -25.54 -21.21
CA ALA A 29 -48.73 -26.17 -21.02
C ALA A 29 -47.79 -25.92 -22.20
N GLN A 30 -46.48 -25.82 -21.94
CA GLN A 30 -45.46 -26.68 -22.57
C GLN A 30 -44.08 -26.48 -21.93
N SER A 31 -43.35 -27.59 -21.94
CA SER A 31 -42.10 -27.94 -21.26
C SER A 31 -40.83 -27.28 -21.81
N SER A 32 -39.89 -26.89 -20.93
CA SER A 32 -38.50 -27.39 -20.97
C SER A 32 -37.68 -26.80 -19.81
N THR A 33 -36.87 -27.67 -19.24
CA THR A 33 -36.07 -27.61 -18.01
C THR A 33 -34.99 -26.52 -17.94
N ALA A 34 -34.97 -25.76 -16.85
CA ALA A 34 -33.82 -25.00 -16.35
C ALA A 34 -33.77 -25.16 -14.82
N PRO A 35 -32.60 -25.44 -14.19
CA PRO A 35 -32.53 -25.62 -12.74
C PRO A 35 -32.41 -24.27 -12.04
N ARG A 36 -33.13 -24.12 -10.92
CA ARG A 36 -33.08 -22.99 -9.99
C ARG A 36 -33.29 -23.53 -8.56
N PRO A 37 -32.99 -22.75 -7.50
CA PRO A 37 -31.86 -22.96 -6.60
C PRO A 37 -32.24 -23.54 -5.23
N PHE A 38 -31.21 -23.86 -4.45
CA PHE A 38 -31.25 -24.40 -3.08
C PHE A 38 -32.21 -23.67 -2.12
N THR A 39 -33.05 -24.45 -1.43
CA THR A 39 -33.84 -24.03 -0.26
C THR A 39 -33.52 -24.92 0.95
N THR A 40 -33.35 -24.28 2.10
CA THR A 40 -33.11 -24.86 3.44
C THR A 40 -34.42 -25.25 4.16
N SER A 41 -34.46 -26.39 4.86
CA SER A 41 -35.48 -26.77 5.88
C SER A 41 -34.87 -27.78 6.87
N SER A 42 -34.61 -27.45 8.16
CA SER A 42 -35.48 -27.51 9.37
C SER A 42 -35.87 -28.92 9.88
N HIS A 43 -35.39 -29.28 11.10
CA HIS A 43 -35.55 -30.50 11.93
C HIS A 43 -37.01 -30.91 12.29
N PRO A 44 -37.31 -32.09 12.94
CA PRO A 44 -37.23 -32.28 14.42
C PRO A 44 -36.96 -33.76 14.89
N PRO A 45 -37.22 -34.22 16.16
CA PRO A 45 -36.26 -34.99 17.00
C PRO A 45 -36.74 -36.42 17.30
N LEU A 46 -36.02 -37.24 18.10
CA LEU A 46 -36.61 -38.24 19.01
C LEU A 46 -35.55 -38.92 19.91
N SER A 47 -36.01 -39.34 21.09
CA SER A 47 -35.26 -39.62 22.33
C SER A 47 -35.25 -41.10 22.76
N PHE A 48 -34.14 -41.52 23.38
CA PHE A 48 -33.89 -42.51 24.46
C PHE A 48 -34.76 -43.78 24.66
N GLY A 49 -34.07 -44.92 24.77
CA GLY A 49 -34.50 -46.17 25.42
C GLY A 49 -33.32 -47.15 25.55
N GLY A 50 -33.07 -47.70 26.74
CA GLY A 50 -31.80 -48.35 27.12
C GLY A 50 -31.76 -49.88 27.23
N ARG A 51 -30.70 -50.33 27.93
CA ARG A 51 -30.33 -51.66 28.46
C ARG A 51 -29.41 -52.52 27.59
N GLY A 52 -28.12 -52.47 27.95
CA GLY A 52 -27.42 -53.59 28.59
C GLY A 52 -27.45 -54.94 27.88
N GLY A 53 -26.39 -55.19 27.10
CA GLY A 53 -25.94 -56.51 26.69
C GLY A 53 -24.59 -56.34 26.01
N GLN A 54 -23.51 -56.80 26.64
CA GLN A 54 -22.23 -56.97 25.96
C GLN A 54 -22.42 -58.07 24.93
N THR A 55 -22.61 -57.70 23.67
CA THR A 55 -22.44 -58.59 22.55
C THR A 55 -20.98 -58.50 22.16
N ILE A 56 -20.22 -59.56 22.42
CA ILE A 56 -18.91 -59.77 21.79
C ILE A 56 -19.24 -59.90 20.29
N VAL A 57 -18.92 -58.86 19.52
CA VAL A 57 -19.09 -58.88 18.06
C VAL A 57 -17.93 -59.67 17.49
N ASP A 58 -18.27 -60.78 16.84
CA ASP A 58 -17.36 -61.62 16.07
C ASP A 58 -16.82 -60.79 14.90
N VAL A 59 -15.51 -60.83 14.67
CA VAL A 59 -14.78 -59.93 13.74
C VAL A 59 -15.11 -60.23 12.27
N ASN A 60 -15.93 -61.26 12.02
CA ASN A 60 -16.38 -61.68 10.70
C ASN A 60 -17.73 -61.08 10.25
N ASP A 61 -18.42 -60.30 11.10
CA ASP A 61 -19.73 -59.69 10.82
C ASP A 61 -19.65 -58.20 10.42
N LEU A 62 -18.48 -57.70 9.98
CA LEU A 62 -18.37 -56.36 9.39
C LEU A 62 -18.85 -56.38 7.93
N ASP A 63 -20.15 -56.62 7.78
CA ASP A 63 -20.85 -56.56 6.51
C ASP A 63 -20.77 -55.14 5.90
N ILE A 64 -20.54 -55.16 4.59
CA ILE A 64 -20.50 -54.06 3.63
C ILE A 64 -21.48 -52.94 4.01
N LEU A 65 -20.95 -51.75 4.34
CA LEU A 65 -21.75 -50.55 4.57
C LEU A 65 -22.75 -50.32 3.43
N SER A 66 -23.97 -49.93 3.77
CA SER A 66 -24.93 -49.51 2.75
C SER A 66 -24.37 -48.28 1.99
N PRO A 67 -24.68 -48.10 0.69
CA PRO A 67 -24.23 -46.92 -0.07
C PRO A 67 -24.55 -45.58 0.61
N ALA A 68 -25.59 -45.53 1.44
CA ALA A 68 -25.99 -44.38 2.24
C ALA A 68 -25.05 -44.10 3.45
N GLU A 69 -24.47 -45.13 4.06
CA GLU A 69 -23.51 -45.00 5.16
C GLU A 69 -22.12 -44.65 4.64
N VAL A 70 -21.69 -45.28 3.53
CA VAL A 70 -20.49 -44.89 2.78
C VAL A 70 -20.57 -43.41 2.38
N GLY A 71 -21.73 -42.95 1.90
CA GLY A 71 -21.97 -41.54 1.54
C GLY A 71 -21.88 -40.56 2.71
N LYS A 72 -22.27 -40.97 3.93
CA LYS A 72 -22.16 -40.11 5.13
C LYS A 72 -20.73 -40.04 5.67
N LEU A 73 -20.00 -41.16 5.65
CA LEU A 73 -18.60 -41.21 6.06
C LEU A 73 -17.70 -40.43 5.09
N SER A 74 -17.93 -40.53 3.79
CA SER A 74 -17.13 -39.86 2.76
C SER A 74 -17.27 -38.33 2.76
N ILE A 75 -18.44 -37.78 3.11
CA ILE A 75 -18.58 -36.32 3.29
C ILE A 75 -17.77 -35.83 4.50
N LYS A 76 -17.83 -36.54 5.63
CA LYS A 76 -17.04 -36.21 6.81
C LYS A 76 -15.54 -36.38 6.55
N LEU A 77 -15.17 -37.43 5.82
CA LEU A 77 -13.80 -37.68 5.40
C LEU A 77 -13.28 -36.57 4.49
N TRP A 78 -14.07 -36.12 3.51
CA TRP A 78 -13.69 -34.98 2.67
C TRP A 78 -13.49 -33.71 3.50
N GLN A 79 -14.42 -33.41 4.42
CA GLN A 79 -14.29 -32.27 5.33
C GLN A 79 -13.03 -32.34 6.20
N PHE A 80 -12.65 -33.55 6.63
CA PHE A 80 -11.41 -33.79 7.34
C PHE A 80 -10.18 -33.54 6.45
N LEU A 81 -10.13 -34.15 5.26
CA LEU A 81 -9.02 -33.99 4.31
C LEU A 81 -8.77 -32.52 3.91
N ILE A 82 -9.83 -31.72 3.75
CA ILE A 82 -9.69 -30.29 3.39
C ILE A 82 -9.42 -29.37 4.59
N SER A 83 -9.33 -29.93 5.80
CA SER A 83 -9.00 -29.20 7.03
C SER A 83 -7.69 -29.67 7.67
N ASP A 84 -7.26 -30.89 7.35
CA ASP A 84 -6.04 -31.51 7.84
C ASP A 84 -4.78 -30.91 7.19
N ALA A 85 -3.77 -30.60 8.00
CA ALA A 85 -2.58 -29.90 7.56
C ALA A 85 -1.69 -30.75 6.61
N GLU A 86 -1.62 -32.07 6.78
CA GLU A 86 -0.82 -32.94 5.93
C GLU A 86 -1.49 -33.15 4.56
N SER A 87 -2.80 -33.39 4.57
CA SER A 87 -3.63 -33.48 3.37
C SER A 87 -3.59 -32.18 2.55
N LEU A 88 -3.68 -31.01 3.21
CA LEU A 88 -3.53 -29.71 2.57
C LEU A 88 -2.14 -29.49 1.94
N ARG A 89 -1.08 -30.01 2.56
CA ARG A 89 0.27 -30.00 1.95
C ARG A 89 0.31 -30.84 0.68
N LEU A 90 -0.27 -32.05 0.71
CA LEU A 90 -0.33 -32.90 -0.48
C LEU A 90 -1.13 -32.26 -1.61
N PHE A 91 -2.30 -31.66 -1.33
CA PHE A 91 -3.05 -30.91 -2.34
C PHE A 91 -2.23 -29.76 -2.92
N ALA A 92 -1.47 -29.04 -2.09
CA ALA A 92 -0.59 -27.97 -2.53
C ALA A 92 0.57 -28.47 -3.42
N GLU A 93 1.14 -29.64 -3.14
CA GLU A 93 2.17 -30.29 -3.97
C GLU A 93 1.66 -30.61 -5.40
N HIS A 94 0.36 -30.83 -5.56
CA HIS A 94 -0.30 -31.08 -6.85
C HIS A 94 -0.93 -29.83 -7.50
N ASP A 95 -0.65 -28.63 -6.96
CA ASP A 95 -1.25 -27.36 -7.37
C ASP A 95 -2.79 -27.34 -7.30
N ILE A 96 -3.38 -28.05 -6.34
CA ILE A 96 -4.83 -28.07 -6.11
C ILE A 96 -5.18 -27.02 -5.04
N PRO A 97 -5.86 -25.92 -5.40
CA PRO A 97 -6.11 -24.86 -4.44
C PRO A 97 -7.25 -25.22 -3.48
N HIS A 98 -7.11 -24.80 -2.22
CA HIS A 98 -8.10 -25.06 -1.18
C HIS A 98 -9.51 -24.59 -1.53
N PHE A 99 -9.65 -23.43 -2.17
CA PHE A 99 -10.97 -22.91 -2.56
C PHE A 99 -11.70 -23.82 -3.56
N LEU A 100 -10.96 -24.59 -4.39
CA LEU A 100 -11.54 -25.56 -5.31
C LEU A 100 -12.06 -26.77 -4.53
N LEU A 101 -11.31 -27.22 -3.52
CA LEU A 101 -11.71 -28.32 -2.63
C LEU A 101 -12.94 -27.98 -1.78
N ALA A 102 -13.10 -26.70 -1.45
CA ALA A 102 -14.24 -26.16 -0.70
C ALA A 102 -15.47 -25.83 -1.57
N ALA A 103 -15.39 -26.01 -2.89
CA ALA A 103 -16.44 -25.60 -3.83
C ALA A 103 -17.52 -26.69 -4.02
N GLY A 104 -18.79 -26.25 -4.01
CA GLY A 104 -19.91 -26.95 -4.66
C GLY A 104 -20.17 -28.38 -4.20
N ASP A 105 -20.23 -29.29 -5.18
CA ASP A 105 -20.60 -30.70 -5.08
C ASP A 105 -19.39 -31.64 -4.97
N MET A 106 -18.18 -31.09 -4.77
CA MET A 106 -16.93 -31.84 -4.57
C MET A 106 -17.05 -32.98 -3.55
N PRO A 107 -17.62 -32.77 -2.35
CA PRO A 107 -17.82 -33.87 -1.41
C PRO A 107 -18.65 -35.00 -2.02
N GLN A 108 -19.79 -34.68 -2.67
CA GLN A 108 -20.69 -35.66 -3.27
C GLN A 108 -20.08 -36.34 -4.51
N GLY A 109 -19.26 -35.61 -5.28
CA GLY A 109 -18.51 -36.16 -6.41
C GLY A 109 -17.44 -37.15 -5.95
N TYR A 110 -16.69 -36.81 -4.90
CA TYR A 110 -15.70 -37.72 -4.31
C TYR A 110 -16.36 -38.98 -3.73
N CYS A 111 -17.53 -38.84 -3.09
CA CYS A 111 -18.33 -39.98 -2.63
C CYS A 111 -18.63 -40.94 -3.78
N ARG A 112 -19.10 -40.42 -4.92
CA ARG A 112 -19.42 -41.24 -6.10
C ARG A 112 -18.19 -41.86 -6.72
N PHE A 113 -17.06 -41.14 -6.74
CA PHE A 113 -15.78 -41.65 -7.24
C PHE A 113 -15.33 -42.87 -6.43
N LEU A 114 -15.33 -42.76 -5.10
CA LEU A 114 -15.01 -43.87 -4.20
C LEU A 114 -15.99 -45.06 -4.33
N GLN A 115 -17.27 -44.79 -4.64
CA GLN A 115 -18.28 -45.83 -4.85
C GLN A 115 -18.14 -46.55 -6.21
N ASN A 116 -17.63 -45.86 -7.23
CA ASN A 116 -17.52 -46.37 -8.60
C ASN A 116 -16.18 -47.05 -8.90
N ASP A 117 -15.15 -46.86 -8.05
CA ASP A 117 -13.87 -47.57 -8.14
C ASP A 117 -13.49 -48.22 -6.78
N PRO A 118 -14.11 -49.36 -6.44
CA PRO A 118 -13.76 -50.12 -5.22
C PRO A 118 -12.31 -50.63 -5.22
N ALA A 119 -11.64 -50.68 -6.38
CA ALA A 119 -10.26 -51.13 -6.53
C ALA A 119 -9.23 -50.03 -6.26
N ALA A 120 -9.61 -48.75 -6.33
CA ALA A 120 -8.73 -47.65 -5.88
C ALA A 120 -8.60 -47.59 -4.34
N ILE A 121 -9.65 -48.02 -3.63
CA ILE A 121 -9.68 -48.22 -2.16
C ILE A 121 -8.87 -49.46 -1.75
N ALA A 122 -8.74 -50.43 -2.66
CA ALA A 122 -8.15 -51.74 -2.46
C ALA A 122 -6.61 -51.78 -2.43
N THR A 123 -5.95 -50.85 -3.13
CA THR A 123 -4.48 -50.79 -3.27
C THR A 123 -3.76 -50.12 -2.11
N CYS A 124 -4.49 -49.75 -1.06
CA CYS A 124 -3.93 -49.22 0.18
C CYS A 124 -3.26 -50.36 0.97
N ASP A 125 -2.02 -50.72 0.64
CA ASP A 125 -1.26 -51.76 1.34
C ASP A 125 -1.05 -51.39 2.82
N PHE A 126 -1.78 -52.07 3.70
CA PHE A 126 -1.53 -52.12 5.13
C PHE A 126 -1.06 -53.51 5.50
N GLU A 127 0.23 -53.79 5.34
CA GLU A 127 0.93 -54.76 6.20
C GLU A 127 2.43 -54.78 5.88
N GLU A 128 3.26 -54.56 6.91
CA GLU A 128 4.48 -55.35 7.03
C GLU A 128 4.24 -56.35 8.15
N GLY A 129 3.89 -57.58 7.76
CA GLY A 129 3.96 -58.74 8.63
C GLY A 129 2.64 -59.38 9.06
N ALA A 130 1.83 -59.88 8.11
CA ALA A 130 1.05 -61.08 8.39
C ALA A 130 1.18 -62.07 7.21
N GLN A 131 1.43 -63.32 7.56
CA GLN A 131 1.44 -64.42 6.62
C GLN A 131 0.01 -64.71 6.18
N GLU A 132 -0.18 -64.73 4.86
CA GLU A 132 -1.05 -65.69 4.17
C GLU A 132 -2.49 -65.78 4.74
N ILE A 133 -3.20 -64.66 4.72
CA ILE A 133 -4.67 -64.62 4.75
C ILE A 133 -5.13 -63.84 3.51
N GLU A 134 -6.22 -64.33 2.92
CA GLU A 134 -6.80 -63.97 1.64
C GLU A 134 -6.76 -62.48 1.28
N ARG A 135 -6.48 -62.21 -0.01
CA ARG A 135 -6.62 -60.92 -0.67
C ARG A 135 -8.03 -60.33 -0.45
N GLN A 136 -8.23 -59.60 0.65
CA GLN A 136 -9.43 -58.80 0.89
C GLN A 136 -9.04 -57.35 1.17
N ASN A 137 -8.92 -56.66 0.05
CA ASN A 137 -9.07 -55.23 -0.19
C ASN A 137 -10.23 -54.58 0.58
N VAL A 138 -10.04 -54.20 1.85
CA VAL A 138 -11.01 -53.42 2.62
C VAL A 138 -10.27 -52.41 3.48
N ILE A 139 -10.51 -51.10 3.28
CA ILE A 139 -10.08 -50.10 4.26
C ILE A 139 -10.74 -50.46 5.60
N ASN A 140 -9.94 -50.72 6.63
CA ASN A 140 -10.44 -51.08 7.95
C ASN A 140 -11.37 -49.97 8.48
N LEU A 141 -12.67 -50.29 8.58
CA LEU A 141 -13.71 -49.36 9.01
C LEU A 141 -13.45 -48.81 10.42
N GLN A 142 -12.83 -49.62 11.28
CA GLN A 142 -12.39 -49.19 12.61
C GLN A 142 -11.33 -48.09 12.51
N LEU A 143 -10.42 -48.18 11.54
CA LEU A 143 -9.36 -47.19 11.32
C LEU A 143 -9.95 -45.86 10.79
N LEU A 144 -10.90 -45.92 9.86
CA LEU A 144 -11.63 -44.75 9.35
C LEU A 144 -12.45 -44.06 10.45
N GLN A 145 -13.12 -44.83 11.30
CA GLN A 145 -13.86 -44.30 12.45
C GLN A 145 -12.91 -43.68 13.47
N ASN A 146 -11.77 -44.33 13.77
CA ASN A 146 -10.74 -43.79 14.66
C ASN A 146 -10.18 -42.46 14.13
N VAL A 147 -9.92 -42.32 12.82
CA VAL A 147 -9.46 -41.06 12.21
C VAL A 147 -10.52 -39.96 12.32
N LEU A 148 -11.80 -40.29 12.13
CA LEU A 148 -12.91 -39.33 12.24
C LEU A 148 -13.26 -38.94 13.68
N GLU A 149 -12.94 -39.80 14.65
CA GLU A 149 -13.18 -39.59 16.09
C GLU A 149 -11.94 -39.06 16.84
N ALA A 150 -10.78 -39.04 16.18
CA ALA A 150 -9.54 -38.49 16.74
C ALA A 150 -9.69 -36.98 17.04
N PRO A 151 -9.26 -36.51 18.22
CA PRO A 151 -9.35 -35.10 18.57
C PRO A 151 -8.48 -34.24 17.64
N THR A 152 -9.05 -33.16 17.12
CA THR A 152 -8.41 -32.17 16.23
C THR A 152 -7.19 -31.45 16.83
N GLU A 153 -6.90 -31.65 18.11
CA GLU A 153 -5.78 -31.03 18.81
C GLU A 153 -4.61 -32.00 18.97
N ALA A 154 -3.60 -31.84 18.12
CA ALA A 154 -2.16 -32.08 18.34
C ALA A 154 -1.72 -33.33 19.16
N GLN A 155 -2.48 -34.42 19.16
CA GLN A 155 -1.97 -35.72 19.56
C GLN A 155 -1.55 -36.47 18.30
N ALA A 156 -0.30 -36.95 18.30
CA ALA A 156 0.30 -37.66 17.19
C ALA A 156 -0.59 -38.83 16.76
N VAL A 157 -1.21 -38.69 15.60
CA VAL A 157 -1.90 -39.77 14.87
C VAL A 157 -0.92 -40.95 14.81
N GLN A 158 -1.37 -42.16 15.19
CA GLN A 158 -0.47 -43.32 15.22
C GLN A 158 0.01 -43.61 13.78
N ALA A 159 1.25 -44.12 13.62
CA ALA A 159 1.87 -44.37 12.31
C ALA A 159 0.97 -45.06 11.25
N PRO A 160 0.12 -46.05 11.56
CA PRO A 160 -0.79 -46.66 10.57
C PRO A 160 -1.94 -45.73 10.15
N GLU A 161 -2.47 -44.89 11.04
CA GLU A 161 -3.56 -43.96 10.76
C GLU A 161 -3.09 -42.79 9.88
N ALA A 162 -1.85 -42.32 10.06
CA ALA A 162 -1.23 -41.30 9.21
C ALA A 162 -1.00 -41.79 7.77
N LYS A 163 -0.60 -43.06 7.61
CA LYS A 163 -0.43 -43.69 6.29
C LYS A 163 -1.78 -43.79 5.54
N ALA A 164 -2.85 -44.16 6.24
CA ALA A 164 -4.20 -44.20 5.68
C ALA A 164 -4.71 -42.84 5.24
N LEU A 165 -4.48 -41.83 6.07
CA LEU A 165 -4.87 -40.46 5.76
C LEU A 165 -4.17 -39.96 4.50
N ARG A 166 -2.86 -40.18 4.37
CA ARG A 166 -2.08 -39.81 3.19
C ARG A 166 -2.60 -40.48 1.92
N GLN A 167 -2.87 -41.78 1.95
CA GLN A 167 -3.43 -42.50 0.79
C GLN A 167 -4.82 -41.99 0.40
N LEU A 168 -5.68 -41.69 1.37
CA LEU A 168 -6.99 -41.08 1.11
C LEU A 168 -6.86 -39.68 0.50
N ALA A 169 -5.85 -38.91 0.91
CA ALA A 169 -5.53 -37.63 0.29
C ALA A 169 -5.00 -37.83 -1.16
N GLU A 170 -4.16 -38.84 -1.43
CA GLU A 170 -3.69 -39.18 -2.79
C GLU A 170 -4.84 -39.58 -3.72
N LEU A 171 -5.83 -40.35 -3.22
CA LEU A 171 -7.05 -40.66 -3.96
C LEU A 171 -7.91 -39.41 -4.23
N ALA A 172 -8.00 -38.51 -3.26
CA ALA A 172 -8.67 -37.23 -3.44
C ALA A 172 -7.96 -36.38 -4.51
N VAL A 173 -6.63 -36.36 -4.54
CA VAL A 173 -5.84 -35.71 -5.61
C VAL A 173 -6.22 -36.30 -6.97
N ALA A 174 -6.17 -37.64 -7.13
CA ALA A 174 -6.49 -38.31 -8.39
C ALA A 174 -7.93 -38.04 -8.86
N PHE A 175 -8.87 -38.00 -7.92
CA PHE A 175 -10.26 -37.61 -8.18
C PHE A 175 -10.35 -36.19 -8.75
N VAL A 176 -9.69 -35.21 -8.11
CA VAL A 176 -9.74 -33.82 -8.55
C VAL A 176 -9.07 -33.65 -9.91
N GLU A 177 -7.92 -34.28 -10.13
CA GLU A 177 -7.20 -34.23 -11.42
C GLU A 177 -8.01 -34.84 -12.57
N SER A 178 -8.77 -35.90 -12.31
CA SER A 178 -9.57 -36.59 -13.33
C SER A 178 -10.89 -35.89 -13.65
N ASN A 179 -11.51 -35.23 -12.67
CA ASN A 179 -12.88 -34.71 -12.80
C ASN A 179 -12.95 -33.18 -12.95
N TYR A 180 -11.92 -32.44 -12.53
CA TYR A 180 -11.86 -30.97 -12.53
C TYR A 180 -10.64 -30.44 -13.30
N GLN A 181 -10.21 -31.18 -14.32
CA GLN A 181 -9.05 -30.83 -15.14
C GLN A 181 -9.16 -29.42 -15.77
N PRO A 182 -10.32 -28.98 -16.31
CA PRO A 182 -10.47 -27.62 -16.85
C PRO A 182 -10.21 -26.52 -15.80
N GLU A 183 -10.77 -26.68 -14.60
CA GLU A 183 -10.63 -25.75 -13.47
C GLU A 183 -9.20 -25.71 -12.96
N LEU A 184 -8.54 -26.88 -12.86
CA LEU A 184 -7.13 -26.97 -12.49
C LEU A 184 -6.23 -26.31 -13.52
N LEU A 185 -6.49 -26.51 -14.81
CA LEU A 185 -5.72 -25.87 -15.88
C LEU A 185 -5.91 -24.34 -15.87
N ALA A 186 -7.13 -23.86 -15.65
CA ALA A 186 -7.43 -22.44 -15.46
C ALA A 186 -6.66 -21.87 -14.26
N PHE A 187 -6.71 -22.56 -13.11
CA PHE A 187 -5.96 -22.16 -11.93
C PHE A 187 -4.45 -22.14 -12.16
N ARG A 188 -3.87 -23.18 -12.79
CA ARG A 188 -2.44 -23.25 -13.09
C ARG A 188 -2.01 -22.10 -14.01
N ARG A 189 -2.78 -21.80 -15.07
CA ARG A 189 -2.53 -20.62 -15.93
C ARG A 189 -2.55 -19.32 -15.13
N ALA A 190 -3.59 -19.12 -14.33
CA ALA A 190 -3.76 -17.96 -13.47
C ALA A 190 -2.57 -17.80 -12.51
N ARG A 191 -2.13 -18.90 -11.90
CA ARG A 191 -0.99 -18.95 -10.99
C ARG A 191 0.35 -18.67 -11.67
N THR A 192 0.55 -19.11 -12.92
CA THR A 192 1.73 -18.74 -13.72
C THR A 192 1.75 -17.24 -14.01
N LEU A 193 0.59 -16.64 -14.34
CA LEU A 193 0.49 -15.20 -14.58
C LEU A 193 0.67 -14.35 -13.31
N ALA A 194 0.37 -14.93 -12.15
CA ALA A 194 0.59 -14.34 -10.82
C ALA A 194 1.94 -14.75 -10.19
N ASP A 195 2.85 -15.35 -10.95
CA ASP A 195 4.18 -15.68 -10.46
C ASP A 195 5.05 -14.42 -10.38
N LEU A 196 5.34 -14.00 -9.14
CA LEU A 196 6.20 -12.85 -8.84
C LEU A 196 7.56 -13.30 -8.29
N SER A 197 7.97 -14.54 -8.51
CA SER A 197 9.20 -15.13 -7.95
C SER A 197 10.51 -14.52 -8.47
N LYS A 198 10.49 -13.87 -9.64
CA LYS A 198 11.67 -13.25 -10.27
C LYS A 198 11.47 -11.78 -10.65
N PRO A 199 11.33 -10.85 -9.68
CA PRO A 199 11.06 -9.43 -9.95
C PRO A 199 12.10 -8.73 -10.82
N GLU A 200 13.36 -9.16 -10.77
CA GLU A 200 14.47 -8.66 -11.58
C GLU A 200 14.23 -8.88 -13.09
N SER A 201 13.49 -9.94 -13.45
CA SER A 201 13.18 -10.27 -14.84
C SER A 201 12.14 -9.33 -15.47
N TRP A 202 11.35 -8.62 -14.66
CA TRP A 202 10.31 -7.71 -15.14
C TRP A 202 10.91 -6.47 -15.81
N TYR A 203 12.16 -6.18 -15.50
CA TYR A 203 12.88 -5.00 -15.98
C TYR A 203 14.13 -5.41 -16.76
N PRO A 204 13.98 -5.90 -18.00
CA PRO A 204 15.13 -6.33 -18.79
C PRO A 204 16.09 -5.15 -19.04
N ARG A 205 17.32 -5.26 -18.54
CA ARG A 205 18.39 -4.27 -18.70
C ARG A 205 19.42 -4.76 -19.71
N LYS A 206 20.01 -3.83 -20.47
CA LYS A 206 21.04 -4.15 -21.46
C LYS A 206 22.45 -4.21 -20.89
N ASN A 207 22.73 -3.45 -19.84
CA ASN A 207 24.06 -3.28 -19.27
C ASN A 207 24.06 -3.62 -17.76
N PRO A 208 25.13 -4.23 -17.23
CA PRO A 208 25.32 -4.36 -15.79
C PRO A 208 25.53 -2.99 -15.15
N ARG A 209 25.28 -2.90 -13.84
CA ARG A 209 25.35 -1.65 -13.08
C ARG A 209 26.26 -1.82 -11.87
N ASN A 210 27.03 -0.79 -11.55
CA ASN A 210 27.84 -0.76 -10.34
C ASN A 210 27.03 -0.15 -9.19
N TRP A 211 26.80 -0.92 -8.12
CA TRP A 211 26.11 -0.45 -6.93
C TRP A 211 27.11 0.17 -5.95
N HIS A 212 26.83 1.40 -5.53
CA HIS A 212 27.58 2.13 -4.50
C HIS A 212 26.66 2.34 -3.30
N LEU A 213 26.94 1.70 -2.17
CA LEU A 213 26.10 1.77 -0.98
C LEU A 213 26.61 2.82 -0.01
N HIS A 214 25.80 3.85 0.26
CA HIS A 214 26.09 4.90 1.24
C HIS A 214 25.15 4.73 2.45
N LEU A 215 25.58 3.93 3.42
CA LEU A 215 24.77 3.53 4.57
C LEU A 215 25.19 4.30 5.82
N GLY A 216 24.28 5.09 6.40
CA GLY A 216 24.62 5.90 7.57
C GLY A 216 23.43 6.48 8.32
N VAL A 217 23.71 6.97 9.53
CA VAL A 217 22.72 7.65 10.37
C VAL A 217 22.24 8.95 9.73
N THR A 218 21.18 9.55 10.28
CA THR A 218 20.76 10.90 9.83
C THR A 218 21.87 11.92 10.13
N ASN A 219 22.09 12.85 9.20
CA ASN A 219 23.11 13.91 9.31
C ASN A 219 24.58 13.39 9.37
N SER A 220 24.86 12.27 8.70
CA SER A 220 26.24 11.75 8.52
C SER A 220 26.91 12.18 7.21
N GLY A 221 26.20 12.91 6.33
CA GLY A 221 26.70 13.27 5.01
C GLY A 221 26.54 12.19 3.94
N LYS A 222 25.81 11.09 4.21
CA LYS A 222 25.66 9.95 3.29
C LYS A 222 25.18 10.25 1.87
N THR A 223 24.41 11.32 1.68
CA THR A 223 23.95 11.71 0.34
C THR A 223 24.92 12.66 -0.36
N PHE A 224 25.92 13.19 0.33
CA PHE A 224 26.79 14.23 -0.22
C PHE A 224 27.70 13.71 -1.34
N GLY A 225 28.38 12.57 -1.12
CA GLY A 225 29.25 11.95 -2.14
C GLY A 225 28.47 11.61 -3.40
N ALA A 226 27.38 10.84 -3.26
CA ALA A 226 26.47 10.50 -4.35
C ALA A 226 25.94 11.73 -5.14
N LEU A 227 25.67 12.85 -4.45
CA LEU A 227 25.24 14.08 -5.11
C LEU A 227 26.39 14.78 -5.87
N GLN A 228 27.63 14.70 -5.41
CA GLN A 228 28.78 15.23 -6.17
C GLN A 228 28.97 14.44 -7.47
N ASP A 229 28.91 13.12 -7.41
CA ASP A 229 29.03 12.26 -8.59
C ASP A 229 27.88 12.51 -9.57
N LEU A 230 26.66 12.65 -9.06
CA LEU A 230 25.49 13.03 -9.85
C LEU A 230 25.68 14.37 -10.57
N LEU A 231 26.26 15.39 -9.91
CA LEU A 231 26.46 16.71 -10.48
C LEU A 231 27.60 16.75 -11.52
N ALA A 232 28.60 15.88 -11.36
CA ALA A 232 29.73 15.77 -12.27
C ALA A 232 29.42 14.92 -13.52
N ALA A 233 28.40 14.06 -13.46
CA ALA A 233 28.04 13.15 -14.53
C ALA A 233 27.53 13.84 -15.80
N PRO A 234 27.71 13.24 -16.99
CA PRO A 234 27.12 13.76 -18.23
C PRO A 234 25.58 13.64 -18.25
N SER A 235 25.03 12.66 -17.52
CA SER A 235 23.60 12.53 -17.28
C SER A 235 23.32 11.91 -15.91
N GLY A 236 22.32 12.45 -15.21
CA GLY A 236 22.06 12.11 -13.82
C GLY A 236 20.58 11.95 -13.49
N LEU A 237 20.24 10.96 -12.67
CA LEU A 237 18.90 10.81 -12.11
C LEU A 237 18.93 10.79 -10.58
N TYR A 238 18.19 11.68 -9.93
CA TYR A 238 17.96 11.64 -8.49
C TYR A 238 16.52 11.23 -8.16
N MET A 239 16.37 10.16 -7.37
CA MET A 239 15.08 9.59 -6.98
C MET A 239 14.83 9.84 -5.50
N ALA A 240 13.86 10.71 -5.23
CA ALA A 240 13.55 11.20 -3.89
C ALA A 240 12.35 10.47 -3.25
N PRO A 241 12.36 10.25 -1.93
CA PRO A 241 11.19 9.74 -1.19
C PRO A 241 10.03 10.75 -1.16
N LEU A 242 10.34 12.04 -1.33
CA LEU A 242 9.42 13.15 -1.13
C LEU A 242 9.55 14.21 -2.22
N ARG A 243 8.42 14.85 -2.53
CA ARG A 243 8.34 15.95 -3.49
C ARG A 243 9.28 17.11 -3.16
N LEU A 244 9.41 17.44 -1.88
CA LEU A 244 10.26 18.54 -1.41
C LEU A 244 11.74 18.28 -1.68
N LEU A 245 12.21 17.04 -1.49
CA LEU A 245 13.59 16.66 -1.77
C LEU A 245 13.89 16.66 -3.27
N ALA A 246 12.95 16.16 -4.09
CA ALA A 246 13.08 16.27 -5.55
C ALA A 246 13.23 17.74 -5.99
N TRP A 247 12.44 18.64 -5.39
CA TRP A 247 12.55 20.09 -5.61
C TRP A 247 13.91 20.66 -5.16
N GLU A 248 14.38 20.28 -3.96
CA GLU A 248 15.67 20.73 -3.44
C GLU A 248 16.82 20.35 -4.38
N ILE A 249 16.86 19.11 -4.84
CA ILE A 249 17.92 18.65 -5.76
C ILE A 249 17.76 19.27 -7.14
N TYR A 250 16.54 19.44 -7.64
CA TYR A 250 16.27 20.18 -8.88
C TYR A 250 16.85 21.61 -8.82
N GLU A 251 16.64 22.34 -7.72
CA GLU A 251 17.20 23.69 -7.54
C GLU A 251 18.72 23.66 -7.42
N LYS A 252 19.31 22.68 -6.72
CA LYS A 252 20.77 22.52 -6.62
C LYS A 252 21.40 22.28 -7.99
N MET A 253 20.84 21.38 -8.79
CA MET A 253 21.30 21.12 -10.16
C MET A 253 21.17 22.36 -11.05
N GLY A 254 20.06 23.09 -10.93
CA GLY A 254 19.86 24.34 -11.66
C GLY A 254 20.87 25.43 -11.28
N LYS A 255 21.19 25.56 -9.98
CA LYS A 255 22.25 26.46 -9.48
C LYS A 255 23.65 26.06 -9.95
N ALA A 256 23.89 24.77 -10.15
CA ALA A 256 25.12 24.24 -10.75
C ALA A 256 25.19 24.45 -12.28
N GLY A 257 24.16 25.04 -12.90
CA GLY A 257 24.13 25.32 -14.34
C GLY A 257 23.77 24.12 -15.21
N LEU A 258 23.29 23.01 -14.62
CA LEU A 258 22.94 21.80 -15.35
C LEU A 258 21.59 21.95 -16.06
N ARG A 259 21.44 21.30 -17.21
CA ARG A 259 20.14 21.20 -17.89
C ARG A 259 19.27 20.16 -17.17
N CYS A 260 18.55 20.59 -16.15
CA CYS A 260 17.75 19.70 -15.30
C CYS A 260 16.24 19.80 -15.53
N ALA A 261 15.53 18.70 -15.24
CA ALA A 261 14.08 18.63 -15.16
C ALA A 261 13.62 18.10 -13.80
N LEU A 262 12.39 18.44 -13.42
CA LEU A 262 11.73 17.95 -12.22
C LEU A 262 10.54 17.09 -12.64
N LEU A 263 10.49 15.84 -12.18
CA LEU A 263 9.38 14.91 -12.44
C LEU A 263 8.78 14.43 -11.11
N THR A 264 7.65 14.99 -10.73
CA THR A 264 6.89 14.52 -9.56
C THR A 264 5.54 14.04 -10.02
N GLY A 265 4.79 13.39 -9.12
CA GLY A 265 3.41 13.03 -9.41
C GLY A 265 2.62 14.23 -9.92
N GLN A 266 2.79 15.42 -9.32
CA GLN A 266 1.95 16.59 -9.59
C GLN A 266 2.55 17.60 -10.60
N GLU A 267 3.86 17.55 -10.84
CA GLU A 267 4.58 18.61 -11.54
C GLU A 267 5.61 18.00 -12.50
N ARG A 268 5.66 18.54 -13.73
CA ARG A 268 6.71 18.28 -14.70
C ARG A 268 7.30 19.62 -15.14
N LEU A 269 8.55 19.88 -14.78
CA LEU A 269 9.26 21.13 -15.11
C LEU A 269 10.56 20.84 -15.84
N GLY A 270 11.08 21.85 -16.54
CA GLY A 270 12.33 21.76 -17.29
C GLY A 270 12.13 21.33 -18.75
N PRO A 271 13.22 21.34 -19.55
CA PRO A 271 13.17 20.98 -20.95
C PRO A 271 13.11 19.47 -21.14
N GLU A 272 12.48 18.99 -22.23
CA GLU A 272 12.36 17.55 -22.52
C GLU A 272 13.69 16.84 -22.65
N ASN A 273 14.67 17.55 -23.18
CA ASN A 273 15.99 17.02 -23.45
C ASN A 273 16.92 17.18 -22.22
N ALA A 274 16.39 17.42 -21.01
CA ALA A 274 17.18 17.53 -19.79
C ALA A 274 18.20 16.39 -19.63
N THR A 275 19.46 16.75 -19.36
CA THR A 275 20.54 15.79 -19.10
C THR A 275 20.44 15.23 -17.69
N HIS A 276 19.85 16.01 -16.77
CA HIS A 276 19.65 15.61 -15.39
C HIS A 276 18.17 15.66 -15.00
N VAL A 277 17.73 14.75 -14.14
CA VAL A 277 16.35 14.69 -13.65
C VAL A 277 16.35 14.50 -12.15
N ALA A 278 15.60 15.31 -11.42
CA ALA A 278 15.18 14.99 -10.06
C ALA A 278 13.71 14.56 -10.09
N CYS A 279 13.39 13.45 -9.45
CA CYS A 279 12.04 12.93 -9.43
C CYS A 279 11.65 12.38 -8.06
N THR A 280 10.34 12.23 -7.82
CA THR A 280 9.90 11.28 -6.78
C THR A 280 10.15 9.86 -7.28
N VAL A 281 10.50 8.93 -6.39
CA VAL A 281 10.87 7.55 -6.77
C VAL A 281 9.82 6.85 -7.63
N GLU A 282 8.53 7.11 -7.40
CA GLU A 282 7.42 6.56 -8.18
C GLU A 282 7.45 7.00 -9.66
N MET A 283 8.07 8.15 -9.94
CA MET A 283 8.14 8.76 -11.27
C MET A 283 9.46 8.46 -11.98
N ALA A 284 10.28 7.55 -11.43
CA ALA A 284 11.59 7.23 -11.97
C ALA A 284 11.49 6.71 -13.43
N PRO A 285 12.17 7.35 -14.40
CA PRO A 285 12.18 6.95 -15.81
C PRO A 285 13.14 5.78 -16.03
N ILE A 286 12.67 4.56 -15.78
CA ILE A 286 13.47 3.32 -15.83
C ILE A 286 13.94 2.92 -17.24
N THR A 287 13.24 3.36 -18.29
CA THR A 287 13.57 3.01 -19.69
C THR A 287 14.69 3.86 -20.29
N ARG A 288 15.04 4.98 -19.65
CA ARG A 288 16.12 5.86 -20.09
C ARG A 288 17.43 5.42 -19.44
N HIS A 289 18.51 5.46 -20.21
CA HIS A 289 19.85 5.21 -19.72
C HIS A 289 20.47 6.45 -19.08
N TRP A 290 21.19 6.26 -17.97
CA TRP A 290 21.84 7.29 -17.18
C TRP A 290 23.30 6.93 -16.90
N ALA A 291 24.18 7.93 -16.80
CA ALA A 291 25.54 7.68 -16.33
C ALA A 291 25.54 7.43 -14.81
N VAL A 292 24.87 8.32 -14.06
CA VAL A 292 24.74 8.21 -12.60
C VAL A 292 23.27 8.26 -12.19
N ALA A 293 22.86 7.36 -11.31
CA ALA A 293 21.57 7.42 -10.63
C ALA A 293 21.75 7.37 -9.11
N VAL A 294 20.96 8.15 -8.39
CA VAL A 294 20.95 8.21 -6.92
C VAL A 294 19.56 7.83 -6.43
N LEU A 295 19.48 6.76 -5.64
CA LEU A 295 18.27 6.31 -4.95
C LEU A 295 18.39 6.65 -3.46
N ASP A 296 17.53 7.57 -2.98
CA ASP A 296 17.58 8.05 -1.61
C ASP A 296 16.58 7.31 -0.70
N GLU A 297 16.90 7.28 0.60
CA GLU A 297 16.17 6.61 1.68
C GLU A 297 15.78 5.15 1.36
N ILE A 298 16.74 4.32 0.95
CA ILE A 298 16.49 2.93 0.49
C ILE A 298 15.78 2.04 1.52
N GLN A 299 15.86 2.34 2.82
CA GLN A 299 15.12 1.58 3.85
C GLN A 299 13.59 1.63 3.64
N LEU A 300 13.07 2.58 2.86
CA LEU A 300 11.66 2.64 2.47
C LEU A 300 11.26 1.54 1.48
N ILE A 301 12.19 0.72 0.97
CA ILE A 301 11.89 -0.49 0.19
C ILE A 301 11.03 -1.49 0.96
N SER A 302 11.09 -1.47 2.29
CA SER A 302 10.28 -2.30 3.19
C SER A 302 8.99 -1.62 3.65
N ASP A 303 8.66 -0.43 3.14
CA ASP A 303 7.39 0.20 3.42
C ASP A 303 6.24 -0.61 2.79
N ASP A 304 5.22 -0.91 3.58
CA ASP A 304 4.15 -1.81 3.19
C ASP A 304 3.15 -1.19 2.20
N GLN A 305 3.20 0.12 1.95
CA GLN A 305 2.30 0.81 1.02
C GLN A 305 3.03 1.35 -0.20
N ARG A 306 4.26 1.86 -0.03
CA ARG A 306 5.04 2.56 -1.05
C ARG A 306 6.32 1.84 -1.46
N GLY A 307 6.75 0.82 -0.72
CA GLY A 307 8.05 0.17 -0.93
C GLY A 307 8.24 -0.41 -2.33
N SER A 308 7.14 -0.81 -2.99
CA SER A 308 7.16 -1.31 -4.37
C SER A 308 7.73 -0.30 -5.38
N ALA A 309 7.65 1.00 -5.10
CA ALA A 309 8.29 2.02 -5.92
C ALA A 309 9.82 2.00 -5.81
N TRP A 310 10.37 1.74 -4.61
CA TRP A 310 11.81 1.55 -4.41
C TRP A 310 12.27 0.26 -5.06
N THR A 311 11.53 -0.84 -4.90
CA THR A 311 11.86 -2.11 -5.55
C THR A 311 11.88 -1.95 -7.07
N ARG A 312 10.85 -1.30 -7.65
CA ARG A 312 10.81 -0.97 -9.09
C ARG A 312 11.99 -0.09 -9.52
N ALA A 313 12.36 0.92 -8.74
CA ALA A 313 13.48 1.79 -9.07
C ALA A 313 14.82 1.04 -9.01
N LEU A 314 15.06 0.32 -7.90
CA LEU A 314 16.27 -0.45 -7.65
C LEU A 314 16.48 -1.52 -8.71
N LEU A 315 15.45 -2.30 -9.05
CA LEU A 315 15.55 -3.34 -10.08
C LEU A 315 15.44 -2.78 -11.51
N GLY A 316 14.76 -1.66 -11.71
CA GLY A 316 14.43 -1.19 -13.06
C GLY A 316 15.38 -0.17 -13.67
N ILE A 317 16.10 0.64 -12.87
CA ILE A 317 16.86 1.77 -13.43
C ILE A 317 18.01 1.29 -14.32
N SER A 318 18.14 1.87 -15.50
CA SER A 318 19.31 1.66 -16.35
C SER A 318 20.34 2.77 -16.08
N ALA A 319 21.35 2.47 -15.27
CA ALA A 319 22.44 3.40 -14.96
C ALA A 319 23.80 2.68 -14.91
N GLU A 320 24.88 3.33 -15.33
CA GLU A 320 26.24 2.77 -15.19
C GLU A 320 26.63 2.67 -13.71
N GLN A 321 26.41 3.75 -12.95
CA GLN A 321 26.60 3.82 -11.51
C GLN A 321 25.27 4.08 -10.79
N LEU A 322 24.95 3.24 -9.82
CA LEU A 322 23.76 3.36 -8.98
C LEU A 322 24.18 3.57 -7.52
N HIS A 323 24.06 4.82 -7.06
CA HIS A 323 24.30 5.19 -5.67
C HIS A 323 23.03 4.98 -4.85
N ILE A 324 23.14 4.24 -3.77
CA ILE A 324 22.03 3.84 -2.92
C ILE A 324 22.29 4.42 -1.54
N CYS A 325 21.50 5.42 -1.14
CA CYS A 325 21.64 6.11 0.13
C CYS A 325 20.58 5.65 1.12
N GLY A 326 20.96 5.29 2.34
CA GLY A 326 19.99 4.87 3.35
C GLY A 326 20.52 4.78 4.76
N ALA A 327 19.67 4.30 5.66
CA ALA A 327 20.07 3.97 7.01
C ALA A 327 21.09 2.81 7.04
N ASN A 328 22.03 2.86 7.98
CA ASN A 328 22.95 1.76 8.27
C ASN A 328 22.35 0.68 9.19
N GLU A 329 21.12 0.88 9.65
CA GLU A 329 20.42 0.01 10.59
C GLU A 329 18.97 -0.18 10.13
N PRO A 330 18.42 -1.40 10.23
CA PRO A 330 19.08 -2.64 10.69
C PRO A 330 20.09 -3.20 9.67
N LYS A 331 21.08 -3.96 10.13
CA LYS A 331 22.05 -4.67 9.26
C LYS A 331 21.40 -5.56 8.19
N SER A 332 20.20 -6.07 8.46
CA SER A 332 19.41 -6.85 7.51
C SER A 332 19.08 -6.09 6.22
N LEU A 333 19.09 -4.75 6.23
CA LEU A 333 18.95 -3.95 5.01
C LEU A 333 20.15 -4.11 4.08
N GLU A 334 21.38 -4.10 4.62
CA GLU A 334 22.59 -4.30 3.82
C GLU A 334 22.63 -5.72 3.23
N THR A 335 22.26 -6.73 4.04
CA THR A 335 22.12 -8.11 3.56
C THR A 335 21.12 -8.20 2.41
N LEU A 336 19.92 -7.63 2.57
CA LEU A 336 18.92 -7.57 1.50
C LEU A 336 19.49 -6.94 0.23
N LEU A 337 20.24 -5.83 0.33
CA LEU A 337 20.81 -5.15 -0.83
C LEU A 337 21.85 -6.02 -1.54
N HIS A 338 22.68 -6.76 -0.82
CA HIS A 338 23.62 -7.71 -1.42
C HIS A 338 22.91 -8.85 -2.13
N ASP A 339 21.86 -9.41 -1.53
CA ASP A 339 21.10 -10.52 -2.13
C ASP A 339 20.35 -10.05 -3.39
N LEU A 340 19.76 -8.85 -3.37
CA LEU A 340 19.11 -8.23 -4.52
C LEU A 340 20.11 -7.89 -5.65
N ALA A 341 21.31 -7.39 -5.30
CA ALA A 341 22.37 -7.13 -6.26
C ALA A 341 22.83 -8.42 -6.94
N ALA A 342 23.00 -9.50 -6.16
CA ALA A 342 23.36 -10.82 -6.66
C ALA A 342 22.29 -11.39 -7.61
N SER A 343 21.01 -11.30 -7.24
CA SER A 343 19.88 -11.67 -8.11
C SER A 343 19.88 -10.88 -9.43
N CYS A 344 20.26 -9.60 -9.38
CA CYS A 344 20.41 -8.74 -10.55
C CYS A 344 21.67 -9.01 -11.40
N GLY A 345 22.64 -9.76 -10.91
CA GLY A 345 23.98 -9.87 -11.53
C GLY A 345 24.77 -8.56 -11.51
N ASP A 346 24.45 -7.64 -10.59
CA ASP A 346 25.10 -6.33 -10.48
C ASP A 346 26.17 -6.38 -9.37
N PRO A 347 27.43 -5.97 -9.63
CA PRO A 347 28.45 -5.89 -8.59
C PRO A 347 28.19 -4.74 -7.61
N VAL A 348 28.37 -5.01 -6.32
CA VAL A 348 28.49 -3.98 -5.28
C VAL A 348 29.95 -3.57 -5.20
N VAL A 349 30.25 -2.35 -5.67
CA VAL A 349 31.63 -1.87 -5.85
C VAL A 349 32.17 -1.20 -4.60
N GLU A 350 31.30 -0.52 -3.85
CA GLU A 350 31.69 0.23 -2.67
C GLU A 350 30.58 0.20 -1.62
N VAL A 351 30.97 0.08 -0.35
CA VAL A 351 30.08 0.19 0.81
C VAL A 351 30.69 1.16 1.80
N GLU A 352 30.11 2.34 1.91
CA GLU A 352 30.49 3.35 2.88
C GLU A 352 29.58 3.27 4.11
N HIS A 353 30.16 2.94 5.27
CA HIS A 353 29.45 2.98 6.55
C HIS A 353 29.71 4.30 7.29
N LEU A 354 28.81 5.26 7.12
CA LEU A 354 28.89 6.57 7.76
C LEU A 354 28.19 6.53 9.13
N LYS A 355 28.90 5.93 10.09
CA LYS A 355 28.41 5.63 11.46
C LYS A 355 28.39 6.86 12.36
N GLU A 356 29.29 7.81 12.13
CA GLU A 356 29.41 9.01 12.96
C GLU A 356 28.55 10.14 12.41
N ARG A 357 27.84 10.83 13.30
CA ARG A 357 27.15 12.08 12.96
C ARG A 357 28.19 13.17 12.79
N LEU A 358 27.97 14.05 11.81
CA LEU A 358 28.80 15.25 11.65
C LEU A 358 28.73 16.19 12.86
N VAL A 359 27.64 16.10 13.64
CA VAL A 359 27.42 16.84 14.89
C VAL A 359 26.90 15.86 15.96
N PRO A 360 27.52 15.81 17.16
CA PRO A 360 27.06 14.93 18.23
C PRO A 360 25.63 15.26 18.67
N LEU A 361 24.90 14.24 19.11
CA LEU A 361 23.55 14.36 19.66
C LEU A 361 23.58 13.98 21.14
N LYS A 362 23.05 14.84 22.01
CA LYS A 362 22.95 14.58 23.45
C LYS A 362 21.50 14.54 23.90
N LEU A 363 21.16 13.61 24.79
CA LEU A 363 19.88 13.59 25.48
C LEU A 363 19.89 14.57 26.67
N GLN A 364 18.85 15.40 26.77
CA GLN A 364 18.59 16.24 27.94
C GLN A 364 17.87 15.41 29.00
N GLU A 365 18.44 15.31 30.20
CA GLU A 365 17.91 14.51 31.30
C GLU A 365 16.69 15.17 31.99
N GLU A 366 16.61 16.51 31.98
CA GLU A 366 15.49 17.24 32.57
C GLU A 366 14.38 17.47 31.54
N PRO A 367 13.12 17.07 31.81
CA PRO A 367 12.02 17.31 30.88
C PRO A 367 11.66 18.80 30.74
N VAL A 368 11.26 19.21 29.53
CA VAL A 368 10.76 20.57 29.24
C VAL A 368 9.30 20.66 29.69
N ARG A 369 9.02 21.34 30.80
CA ARG A 369 7.69 21.28 31.46
C ARG A 369 6.74 22.35 30.96
N ASP A 370 7.24 23.54 30.67
CA ASP A 370 6.44 24.67 30.23
C ASP A 370 6.83 25.18 28.83
N TYR A 371 5.87 25.77 28.10
CA TYR A 371 6.13 26.36 26.78
C TYR A 371 7.08 27.56 26.83
N SER A 372 7.19 28.24 27.98
CA SER A 372 8.15 29.33 28.21
C SER A 372 9.61 28.85 28.21
N GLU A 373 9.87 27.59 28.52
CA GLU A 373 11.22 26.99 28.52
C GLU A 373 11.78 26.69 27.10
N LEU A 374 10.95 26.79 26.06
CA LEU A 374 11.39 26.57 24.68
C LEU A 374 12.27 27.73 24.18
N GLU A 375 13.47 27.46 23.68
CA GLU A 375 14.44 28.48 23.28
C GLU A 375 14.50 28.68 21.77
N ALA A 376 15.24 29.69 21.33
CA ALA A 376 15.51 29.92 19.92
C ALA A 376 16.24 28.70 19.31
N GLY A 377 15.72 28.18 18.20
CA GLY A 377 16.22 26.97 17.55
C GLY A 377 15.57 25.67 18.05
N ASP A 378 14.61 25.75 18.97
CA ASP A 378 13.85 24.59 19.42
C ASP A 378 12.81 24.16 18.39
N CYS A 379 12.64 22.85 18.26
CA CYS A 379 11.55 22.23 17.52
C CYS A 379 10.73 21.32 18.44
N LEU A 380 9.50 21.73 18.73
CA LEU A 380 8.52 20.89 19.44
C LEU A 380 7.82 19.94 18.45
N VAL A 381 8.04 18.64 18.61
CA VAL A 381 7.44 17.59 17.78
C VAL A 381 6.15 17.08 18.41
N CYS A 382 5.07 17.13 17.66
CA CYS A 382 3.73 16.65 18.01
C CYS A 382 3.27 15.58 17.00
N PHE A 383 2.24 14.80 17.32
CA PHE A 383 1.82 13.66 16.46
C PHE A 383 0.41 13.81 15.90
N SER A 384 -0.26 14.92 16.19
CA SER A 384 -1.49 15.30 15.51
C SER A 384 -1.52 16.76 15.08
N ARG A 385 -2.31 17.06 14.05
CA ARG A 385 -2.55 18.45 13.61
C ARG A 385 -3.20 19.29 14.72
N ALA A 386 -4.07 18.67 15.53
CA ALA A 386 -4.73 19.36 16.63
C ALA A 386 -3.70 19.83 17.67
N GLU A 387 -2.78 18.93 18.07
CA GLU A 387 -1.69 19.25 18.99
C GLU A 387 -0.76 20.33 18.44
N VAL A 388 -0.38 20.25 17.16
CA VAL A 388 0.46 21.27 16.54
C VAL A 388 -0.17 22.67 16.62
N LEU A 389 -1.47 22.78 16.34
CA LEU A 389 -2.18 24.07 16.40
C LEU A 389 -2.42 24.54 17.84
N GLU A 390 -2.65 23.62 18.77
CA GLU A 390 -2.76 23.93 20.20
C GLU A 390 -1.43 24.44 20.77
N ALA A 391 -0.33 23.73 20.50
CA ALA A 391 1.02 24.12 20.91
C ALA A 391 1.41 25.49 20.33
N LYS A 392 1.08 25.73 19.04
CA LYS A 392 1.24 27.05 18.43
C LYS A 392 0.53 28.14 19.24
N SER A 393 -0.76 27.95 19.54
CA SER A 393 -1.55 28.93 20.30
C SER A 393 -1.00 29.18 21.70
N ARG A 394 -0.48 28.15 22.37
CA ARG A 394 0.14 28.27 23.70
C ARG A 394 1.47 29.03 23.67
N LEU A 395 2.29 28.78 22.65
CA LEU A 395 3.53 29.51 22.43
C LEU A 395 3.29 31.00 22.13
N GLU A 396 2.27 31.31 21.32
CA GLU A 396 1.86 32.70 21.06
C GLU A 396 1.37 33.41 22.35
N ALA A 397 0.69 32.70 23.24
CA ALA A 397 0.22 33.25 24.52
C ALA A 397 1.38 33.62 25.48
N VAL A 398 2.52 32.94 25.38
CA VAL A 398 3.75 33.28 26.14
C VAL A 398 4.67 34.25 25.37
N GLY A 399 4.18 34.87 24.30
CA GLY A 399 4.88 35.92 23.55
C GLY A 399 5.84 35.43 22.46
N LYS A 400 5.87 34.13 22.16
CA LYS A 400 6.73 33.55 21.11
C LYS A 400 6.02 33.55 19.76
N ARG A 401 6.79 33.44 18.67
CA ARG A 401 6.27 33.43 17.29
C ARG A 401 6.62 32.13 16.57
N PRO A 402 5.93 31.02 16.88
CA PRO A 402 6.29 29.72 16.32
C PRO A 402 5.99 29.61 14.83
N CYS A 403 6.92 29.04 14.07
CA CYS A 403 6.66 28.45 12.76
C CYS A 403 5.94 27.11 12.91
N VAL A 404 5.16 26.72 11.90
CA VAL A 404 4.37 25.48 11.95
C VAL A 404 4.56 24.62 10.71
N VAL A 405 4.86 23.34 10.92
CA VAL A 405 5.02 22.35 9.84
C VAL A 405 4.29 21.05 10.17
N TYR A 406 3.36 20.61 9.32
CA TYR A 406 2.71 19.29 9.46
C TYR A 406 2.45 18.68 8.09
N GLY A 407 2.30 17.35 8.02
CA GLY A 407 2.37 16.61 6.75
C GLY A 407 1.40 17.04 5.66
N SER A 408 0.20 17.47 6.03
CA SER A 408 -0.79 17.91 5.05
C SER A 408 -0.53 19.31 4.46
N LEU A 409 0.38 20.10 5.07
CA LEU A 409 0.72 21.47 4.66
C LEU A 409 1.30 21.49 3.22
N PRO A 410 0.81 22.40 2.34
CA PRO A 410 1.37 22.58 1.01
C PRO A 410 2.89 22.76 1.07
N PRO A 411 3.66 22.09 0.18
CA PRO A 411 5.12 22.20 0.11
C PRO A 411 5.63 23.64 0.02
N GLU A 412 4.91 24.51 -0.68
CA GLU A 412 5.27 25.93 -0.82
C GLU A 412 5.21 26.62 0.55
N VAL A 413 4.16 26.35 1.33
CA VAL A 413 4.01 26.86 2.69
C VAL A 413 5.03 26.22 3.64
N ARG A 414 5.32 24.92 3.49
CA ARG A 414 6.37 24.26 4.28
C ARG A 414 7.75 24.87 4.05
N GLN A 415 8.08 25.19 2.80
CA GLN A 415 9.32 25.88 2.46
C GLN A 415 9.37 27.30 3.04
N GLU A 416 8.27 28.05 2.95
CA GLU A 416 8.19 29.39 3.54
C GLU A 416 8.35 29.36 5.06
N GLN A 417 7.66 28.44 5.75
CA GLN A 417 7.79 28.26 7.20
C GLN A 417 9.21 27.82 7.60
N ALA A 418 9.84 26.94 6.81
CA ALA A 418 11.23 26.55 7.03
C ALA A 418 12.20 27.72 6.79
N ALA A 419 11.97 28.54 5.77
CA ALA A 419 12.79 29.72 5.50
C ALA A 419 12.69 30.77 6.62
N LEU A 420 11.48 31.01 7.14
CA LEU A 420 11.27 31.90 8.28
C LEU A 420 11.99 31.37 9.52
N PHE A 421 11.84 30.10 9.86
CA PHE A 421 12.51 29.48 11.01
C PHE A 421 14.05 29.50 10.89
N ASN A 422 14.58 29.35 9.68
CA ASN A 422 16.02 29.33 9.45
C ASN A 422 16.66 30.73 9.37
N ASP A 423 15.88 31.79 9.21
CA ASP A 423 16.40 33.16 9.17
C ASP A 423 16.48 33.74 10.59
N PRO A 424 17.68 34.00 11.12
CA PRO A 424 17.84 34.55 12.47
C PRO A 424 17.20 35.93 12.67
N ASN A 425 16.88 36.64 11.59
CA ASN A 425 16.30 37.99 11.63
C ASN A 425 14.78 38.00 11.49
N SER A 426 14.15 36.84 11.29
CA SER A 426 12.70 36.76 11.08
C SER A 426 11.89 37.00 12.37
N GLY A 427 12.52 36.78 13.53
CA GLY A 427 11.86 36.75 14.84
C GLY A 427 10.94 35.53 15.03
N HIS A 428 11.08 34.50 14.19
CA HIS A 428 10.36 33.24 14.26
C HIS A 428 11.27 32.11 14.77
N ASP A 429 11.58 32.16 16.06
CA ASP A 429 12.72 31.41 16.59
C ASP A 429 12.38 29.99 17.08
N VAL A 430 11.10 29.59 17.07
CA VAL A 430 10.65 28.26 17.53
C VAL A 430 9.86 27.58 16.42
N LEU A 431 10.03 26.27 16.26
CA LEU A 431 9.27 25.44 15.34
C LEU A 431 8.33 24.50 16.10
N VAL A 432 7.07 24.41 15.67
CA VAL A 432 6.15 23.35 16.09
C VAL A 432 5.87 22.48 14.87
N ALA A 433 6.19 21.19 14.97
CA ALA A 433 6.14 20.31 13.83
C ALA A 433 5.48 18.97 14.12
N SER A 434 4.93 18.33 13.08
CA SER A 434 4.65 16.90 13.11
C SER A 434 5.86 16.07 12.71
N ASP A 435 5.74 14.75 12.81
CA ASP A 435 6.66 13.77 12.23
C ASP A 435 7.04 14.01 10.74
N ALA A 436 6.31 14.86 10.02
CA ALA A 436 6.61 15.27 8.66
C ALA A 436 7.97 15.97 8.48
N ILE A 437 8.62 16.42 9.56
CA ILE A 437 9.99 16.96 9.50
C ILE A 437 11.07 15.88 9.51
N ALA A 438 10.71 14.62 9.76
CA ALA A 438 11.64 13.49 9.75
C ALA A 438 12.38 13.39 8.41
N LEU A 439 11.77 13.88 7.32
CA LEU A 439 12.28 13.86 5.96
C LEU A 439 11.98 15.16 5.20
N GLY A 440 12.91 15.56 4.33
CA GLY A 440 12.65 16.49 3.23
C GLY A 440 12.41 17.95 3.52
N LEU A 441 12.85 18.47 4.67
CA LEU A 441 13.02 19.90 4.87
C LEU A 441 14.41 20.22 5.41
N ASN A 442 14.96 21.30 4.89
CA ASN A 442 16.21 21.87 5.35
C ASN A 442 15.93 22.76 6.57
N LEU A 443 15.99 22.23 7.80
CA LEU A 443 15.63 22.96 9.04
C LEU A 443 16.84 23.09 9.98
N GLN A 444 17.12 24.30 10.46
CA GLN A 444 18.23 24.62 11.38
C GLN A 444 17.82 24.40 12.85
N ILE A 445 17.60 23.14 13.23
CA ILE A 445 17.14 22.78 14.58
C ILE A 445 18.32 22.55 15.52
N GLN A 446 18.32 23.21 16.68
CA GLN A 446 19.33 23.02 17.72
C GLN A 446 18.90 21.94 18.71
N ARG A 447 17.65 22.00 19.18
CA ARG A 447 17.06 21.06 20.12
C ARG A 447 15.71 20.56 19.62
N VAL A 448 15.56 19.24 19.54
CA VAL A 448 14.28 18.58 19.24
C VAL A 448 13.62 18.20 20.57
N VAL A 449 12.40 18.66 20.79
CA VAL A 449 11.62 18.39 21.99
C VAL A 449 10.41 17.53 21.62
N PHE A 450 10.34 16.31 22.14
CA PHE A 450 9.21 15.40 21.93
C PHE A 450 8.07 15.73 22.89
N ARG A 451 6.89 16.04 22.35
CA ARG A 451 5.69 16.26 23.17
C ARG A 451 5.20 14.97 23.84
N SER A 452 5.37 13.84 23.15
CA SER A 452 5.05 12.46 23.56
C SER A 452 5.92 11.47 22.78
N THR A 453 6.07 10.22 23.24
CA THR A 453 6.60 9.11 22.42
C THR A 453 5.52 8.27 21.75
N TRP A 454 4.25 8.68 21.81
CA TRP A 454 3.12 7.95 21.25
C TRP A 454 2.50 8.68 20.05
N LYS A 455 2.05 7.91 19.05
CA LYS A 455 1.32 8.44 17.90
C LYS A 455 0.15 7.55 17.49
N PHE A 456 -0.80 8.15 16.77
CA PHE A 456 -1.85 7.42 16.06
C PHE A 456 -1.39 7.19 14.61
N ASP A 457 -1.25 5.93 14.20
CA ASP A 457 -0.77 5.57 12.85
C ASP A 457 -1.90 5.39 11.82
N GLY A 458 -3.14 5.72 12.20
CA GLY A 458 -4.33 5.51 11.38
C GLY A 458 -5.20 4.34 11.87
N HIS A 459 -4.63 3.40 12.62
CA HIS A 459 -5.33 2.24 13.15
C HIS A 459 -5.34 2.24 14.67
N ALA A 460 -4.18 2.43 15.29
CA ALA A 460 -4.04 2.38 16.74
C ALA A 460 -3.09 3.47 17.24
N THR A 461 -3.23 3.80 18.53
CA THR A 461 -2.24 4.57 19.24
C THR A 461 -1.12 3.64 19.66
N ARG A 462 0.08 3.85 19.14
CA ARG A 462 1.28 3.05 19.42
C ARG A 462 2.46 3.93 19.81
N GLN A 463 3.43 3.32 20.47
CA GLN A 463 4.71 3.98 20.72
C GLN A 463 5.51 4.11 19.42
N LEU A 464 6.32 5.16 19.33
CA LEU A 464 7.28 5.36 18.25
C LEU A 464 8.36 4.28 18.32
N THR A 465 8.77 3.81 17.15
CA THR A 465 9.87 2.85 17.04
C THR A 465 11.21 3.57 17.23
N SER A 466 12.25 2.85 17.65
CA SER A 466 13.61 3.42 17.80
C SER A 466 14.12 4.09 16.51
N PRO A 467 13.90 3.54 15.29
CA PRO A 467 14.24 4.23 14.05
C PRO A 467 13.50 5.57 13.87
N GLU A 468 12.19 5.64 14.16
CA GLU A 468 11.42 6.89 14.07
C GLU A 468 11.95 7.95 15.05
N LEU A 469 12.24 7.56 16.29
CA LEU A 469 12.82 8.43 17.31
C LEU A 469 14.21 8.95 16.89
N ARG A 470 15.10 8.05 16.43
CA ARG A 470 16.43 8.43 15.92
C ARG A 470 16.36 9.35 14.70
N GLN A 471 15.40 9.13 13.81
CA GLN A 471 15.22 9.96 12.62
C GLN A 471 14.77 11.38 12.98
N LEU A 472 13.81 11.51 13.92
CA LEU A 472 13.31 12.80 14.40
C LEU A 472 14.35 13.54 15.25
N ALA A 473 14.90 12.88 16.28
CA ALA A 473 15.93 13.46 17.13
C ALA A 473 17.17 13.85 16.32
N GLY A 474 17.50 13.05 15.32
CA GLY A 474 18.63 13.29 14.45
C GLY A 474 18.50 14.51 13.53
N ARG A 475 17.35 15.20 13.51
CA ARG A 475 17.19 16.52 12.89
C ARG A 475 17.86 17.64 13.70
N ALA A 476 18.15 17.41 14.98
CA ALA A 476 18.91 18.33 15.81
C ALA A 476 20.41 18.31 15.44
N GLY A 477 21.05 19.48 15.52
CA GLY A 477 22.50 19.61 15.41
C GLY A 477 22.98 19.53 13.97
N ARG A 478 22.96 20.65 13.25
CA ARG A 478 23.39 20.69 11.85
C ARG A 478 24.82 21.14 11.68
N TYR A 479 25.55 20.42 10.84
CA TYR A 479 26.95 20.72 10.54
C TYR A 479 27.11 22.13 9.98
N GLY A 480 28.06 22.89 10.52
CA GLY A 480 28.34 24.27 10.15
C GLY A 480 27.44 25.32 10.80
N LEU A 481 26.43 24.93 11.59
CA LEU A 481 25.52 25.85 12.29
C LEU A 481 25.59 25.71 13.81
N THR A 482 25.60 24.46 14.31
CA THR A 482 25.75 24.19 15.73
C THR A 482 26.79 23.12 16.00
N SER A 483 27.44 23.20 17.16
CA SER A 483 28.43 22.23 17.63
C SER A 483 27.83 21.02 18.34
N LEU A 484 26.56 21.11 18.76
CA LEU A 484 25.84 20.06 19.46
C LEU A 484 24.36 20.08 19.05
N GLY A 485 23.77 18.91 18.85
CA GLY A 485 22.32 18.71 18.78
C GLY A 485 21.79 18.18 20.11
N VAL A 486 20.60 18.62 20.52
CA VAL A 486 19.95 18.15 21.75
C VAL A 486 18.62 17.46 21.43
N ALA A 487 18.36 16.34 22.07
CA ALA A 487 17.05 15.70 22.12
C ALA A 487 16.49 15.82 23.54
N ALA A 488 15.22 16.20 23.67
CA ALA A 488 14.54 16.34 24.97
C ALA A 488 13.09 15.85 24.86
N CYS A 489 12.43 15.61 25.98
CA CYS A 489 11.00 15.28 26.03
C CYS A 489 10.26 16.18 27.02
N CYS A 490 8.94 16.33 26.84
CA CYS A 490 8.10 17.07 27.78
C CYS A 490 7.70 16.24 29.01
N GLN A 491 7.60 14.91 28.85
CA GLN A 491 7.14 14.00 29.90
C GLN A 491 8.32 13.18 30.43
N GLY A 492 8.48 13.10 31.75
CA GLY A 492 9.57 12.32 32.36
C GLY A 492 9.49 10.83 32.01
N ASP A 493 8.29 10.30 31.86
CA ASP A 493 8.06 8.89 31.51
C ASP A 493 8.52 8.52 30.09
N ASP A 494 8.68 9.51 29.21
CA ASP A 494 9.20 9.32 27.85
C ASP A 494 10.74 9.24 27.81
N LEU A 495 11.43 9.69 28.86
CA LEU A 495 12.89 9.81 28.88
C LEU A 495 13.61 8.45 28.77
N PRO A 496 13.21 7.37 29.49
CA PRO A 496 13.85 6.07 29.35
C PRO A 496 13.75 5.51 27.93
N VAL A 497 12.59 5.70 27.28
CA VAL A 497 12.32 5.25 25.90
C VAL A 497 13.20 6.00 24.91
N LEU A 498 13.32 7.32 25.06
CA LEU A 498 14.18 8.13 24.22
C LEU A 498 15.66 7.78 24.43
N ARG A 499 16.08 7.52 25.67
CA ARG A 499 17.44 7.06 25.98
C ARG A 499 17.74 5.72 25.31
N GLU A 500 16.86 4.74 25.46
CA GLU A 500 17.00 3.43 24.82
C GLU A 500 17.06 3.55 23.29
N ALA A 501 16.25 4.40 22.68
CA ALA A 501 16.26 4.59 21.23
C ALA A 501 17.55 5.25 20.70
N LEU A 502 18.11 6.20 21.46
CA LEU A 502 19.28 6.99 21.04
C LEU A 502 20.62 6.33 21.40
N GLU A 503 20.70 5.68 22.56
CA GLU A 503 21.93 5.07 23.11
C GLU A 503 21.95 3.54 22.98
N GLY A 504 20.78 2.91 22.91
CA GLY A 504 20.66 1.47 22.81
C GLY A 504 21.09 0.92 21.45
N ALA A 505 21.66 -0.27 21.46
CA ALA A 505 21.82 -1.06 20.25
C ALA A 505 20.43 -1.37 19.66
N SER A 506 20.30 -1.35 18.32
CA SER A 506 19.08 -1.85 17.67
C SER A 506 18.76 -3.25 18.22
N PRO A 507 17.49 -3.56 18.55
CA PRO A 507 17.13 -4.86 19.08
C PRO A 507 17.61 -5.98 18.13
N ALA A 508 18.24 -7.01 18.71
CA ALA A 508 18.84 -8.13 17.98
C ALA A 508 17.83 -8.96 17.16
N LEU A 509 16.54 -8.81 17.45
CA LEU A 509 15.42 -9.46 16.78
C LEU A 509 14.65 -8.41 15.95
N THR A 510 15.29 -7.82 14.96
CA THR A 510 14.57 -7.11 13.91
C THR A 510 14.11 -8.14 12.88
N PRO A 511 12.82 -8.14 12.46
CA PRO A 511 12.38 -9.01 11.37
C PRO A 511 13.23 -8.76 10.12
N PRO A 512 13.46 -9.78 9.28
CA PRO A 512 14.26 -9.62 8.08
C PRO A 512 13.67 -8.50 7.23
N THR A 513 14.55 -7.59 6.82
CA THR A 513 14.20 -6.51 5.90
C THR A 513 13.93 -7.15 4.54
N ARG A 514 12.74 -6.94 3.98
CA ARG A 514 12.30 -7.49 2.69
C ARG A 514 11.84 -6.36 1.78
N ALA A 515 11.92 -6.57 0.47
CA ALA A 515 11.48 -5.61 -0.52
C ALA A 515 10.00 -5.79 -0.87
N ALA A 516 9.23 -4.70 -0.84
CA ALA A 516 7.81 -4.76 -1.15
C ALA A 516 7.59 -4.92 -2.66
N LEU A 517 6.59 -5.71 -3.06
CA LEU A 517 6.15 -5.91 -4.44
C LEU A 517 4.69 -5.51 -4.61
N LEU A 518 4.36 -5.00 -5.79
CA LEU A 518 3.01 -4.78 -6.26
C LEU A 518 2.97 -5.22 -7.72
N PRO A 519 1.90 -5.90 -8.19
CA PRO A 519 1.81 -6.29 -9.59
C PRO A 519 1.84 -5.10 -10.54
N LEU A 520 2.47 -5.30 -11.69
CA LEU A 520 2.49 -4.36 -12.79
C LEU A 520 1.12 -4.31 -13.49
N PRO A 521 0.73 -3.16 -14.07
CA PRO A 521 -0.51 -3.04 -14.85
C PRO A 521 -0.63 -4.12 -15.93
N GLU A 522 0.48 -4.43 -16.61
CA GLU A 522 0.54 -5.41 -17.69
C GLU A 522 0.33 -6.84 -17.18
N GLN A 523 0.81 -7.16 -15.98
CA GLN A 523 0.57 -8.45 -15.32
C GLN A 523 -0.91 -8.60 -14.95
N LEU A 524 -1.52 -7.56 -14.39
CA LEU A 524 -2.96 -7.56 -14.07
C LEU A 524 -3.82 -7.67 -15.32
N GLU A 525 -3.44 -7.03 -16.42
CA GLU A 525 -4.16 -7.12 -17.69
C GLU A 525 -4.09 -8.53 -18.28
N ALA A 526 -2.89 -9.11 -18.37
CA ALA A 526 -2.71 -10.48 -18.84
C ALA A 526 -3.50 -11.48 -17.97
N PHE A 527 -3.48 -11.27 -16.66
CA PHE A 527 -4.26 -12.05 -15.70
C PHE A 527 -5.77 -11.92 -15.93
N SER A 528 -6.26 -10.70 -16.17
CA SER A 528 -7.66 -10.42 -16.47
C SER A 528 -8.12 -11.16 -17.71
N LEU A 529 -7.37 -11.05 -18.82
CA LEU A 529 -7.73 -11.68 -20.08
C LEU A 529 -7.84 -13.21 -19.96
N SER A 530 -6.91 -13.84 -19.23
CA SER A 530 -6.98 -15.29 -18.99
C SER A 530 -8.17 -15.67 -18.14
N LEU A 531 -8.39 -14.98 -17.01
CA LEU A 531 -9.39 -15.38 -16.04
C LEU A 531 -10.82 -15.08 -16.50
N GLU A 532 -11.05 -13.99 -17.23
CA GLU A 532 -12.35 -13.68 -17.82
C GLU A 532 -12.75 -14.67 -18.92
N ALA A 533 -11.77 -15.17 -19.69
CA ALA A 533 -12.00 -16.23 -20.67
C ALA A 533 -12.46 -17.53 -19.99
N ASP A 534 -11.83 -17.89 -18.87
CA ASP A 534 -12.18 -19.08 -18.09
C ASP A 534 -13.54 -18.94 -17.39
N LEU A 535 -13.84 -17.76 -16.82
CA LEU A 535 -15.10 -17.50 -16.11
C LEU A 535 -16.28 -17.15 -17.03
N GLN A 536 -16.03 -16.92 -18.33
CA GLN A 536 -17.01 -16.45 -19.32
C GLN A 536 -17.77 -15.20 -18.86
N ARG A 537 -17.14 -14.35 -18.05
CA ARG A 537 -17.68 -13.08 -17.57
C ARG A 537 -16.57 -12.08 -17.31
N PRO A 538 -16.84 -10.78 -17.46
CA PRO A 538 -15.90 -9.77 -17.00
C PRO A 538 -15.77 -9.79 -15.47
N LEU A 539 -14.59 -9.44 -14.99
CA LEU A 539 -14.30 -9.32 -13.57
C LEU A 539 -14.23 -7.85 -13.16
N PRO A 540 -14.90 -7.45 -12.06
CA PRO A 540 -14.62 -6.17 -11.44
C PRO A 540 -13.13 -6.05 -11.10
N PHE A 541 -12.54 -4.88 -11.38
CA PHE A 541 -11.11 -4.66 -11.16
C PHE A 541 -10.66 -4.89 -9.71
N ALA A 542 -11.54 -4.61 -8.73
CA ALA A 542 -11.27 -4.93 -7.33
C ALA A 542 -11.15 -6.45 -7.11
N GLU A 543 -12.09 -7.24 -7.65
CA GLU A 543 -12.07 -8.71 -7.57
C GLU A 543 -10.83 -9.28 -8.28
N LEU A 544 -10.45 -8.70 -9.43
CA LEU A 544 -9.25 -9.07 -10.18
C LEU A 544 -7.98 -8.94 -9.32
N VAL A 545 -7.79 -7.78 -8.69
CA VAL A 545 -6.62 -7.52 -7.83
C VAL A 545 -6.62 -8.43 -6.61
N GLU A 546 -7.78 -8.61 -5.95
CA GLU A 546 -7.89 -9.51 -4.80
C GLU A 546 -7.52 -10.95 -5.15
N ARG A 547 -8.03 -11.45 -6.29
CA ARG A 547 -7.69 -12.79 -6.78
C ARG A 547 -6.22 -12.91 -7.13
N PHE A 548 -5.65 -11.94 -7.85
CA PHE A 548 -4.23 -11.93 -8.20
C PHE A 548 -3.36 -12.05 -6.95
N LEU A 549 -3.59 -11.17 -5.96
CA LEU A 549 -2.82 -11.14 -4.73
C LEU A 549 -3.01 -12.40 -3.88
N SER A 550 -4.19 -13.04 -3.93
CA SER A 550 -4.45 -14.28 -3.18
C SER A 550 -3.69 -15.51 -3.68
N ILE A 551 -3.27 -15.52 -4.95
CA ILE A 551 -2.55 -16.64 -5.57
C ILE A 551 -1.11 -16.27 -5.98
N ALA A 552 -0.69 -15.03 -5.71
CA ALA A 552 0.60 -14.53 -6.11
C ALA A 552 1.73 -15.27 -5.37
N GLN A 553 2.73 -15.69 -6.12
CA GLN A 553 3.89 -16.41 -5.59
C GLN A 553 5.05 -15.43 -5.41
N VAL A 554 5.58 -15.32 -4.19
CA VAL A 554 6.64 -14.35 -3.85
C VAL A 554 7.76 -15.09 -3.09
N PRO A 555 9.05 -14.82 -3.37
CA PRO A 555 10.16 -15.35 -2.58
C PRO A 555 10.14 -14.66 -1.21
N GLU A 556 9.62 -15.35 -0.19
CA GLU A 556 9.34 -14.75 1.11
C GLU A 556 10.60 -14.35 1.90
N ASP A 557 11.77 -14.82 1.48
CA ASP A 557 13.09 -14.50 2.00
C ASP A 557 13.51 -13.07 1.62
N LEU A 558 13.27 -12.65 0.37
CA LEU A 558 13.68 -11.35 -0.14
C LEU A 558 12.54 -10.35 -0.29
N TYR A 559 11.31 -10.83 -0.50
CA TYR A 559 10.20 -9.99 -0.91
C TYR A 559 8.92 -10.24 -0.11
N PHE A 560 7.98 -9.29 -0.19
CA PHE A 560 6.62 -9.44 0.32
C PHE A 560 5.63 -8.64 -0.53
N LEU A 561 4.34 -8.96 -0.48
CA LEU A 561 3.30 -8.18 -1.15
C LEU A 561 2.95 -6.92 -0.35
N ALA A 562 3.04 -5.77 -1.00
CA ALA A 562 2.57 -4.50 -0.45
C ALA A 562 1.05 -4.53 -0.21
N GLN A 563 0.59 -3.80 0.79
CA GLN A 563 -0.83 -3.62 1.08
C GLN A 563 -1.53 -2.90 -0.08
N ALA A 564 -2.47 -3.61 -0.71
CA ALA A 564 -3.30 -3.06 -1.79
C ALA A 564 -4.66 -2.52 -1.31
N ASN A 565 -4.90 -2.42 0.00
CA ASN A 565 -6.19 -2.02 0.58
C ASN A 565 -6.72 -0.70 -0.01
N HIS A 566 -5.83 0.29 -0.17
CA HIS A 566 -6.18 1.57 -0.77
C HIS A 566 -6.61 1.45 -2.24
N LEU A 567 -5.83 0.69 -3.00
CA LEU A 567 -6.07 0.43 -4.42
C LEU A 567 -7.39 -0.31 -4.62
N ILE A 568 -7.65 -1.35 -3.82
CA ILE A 568 -8.89 -2.15 -3.85
C ILE A 568 -10.10 -1.28 -3.45
N ALA A 569 -9.97 -0.43 -2.42
CA ALA A 569 -11.05 0.47 -2.01
C ALA A 569 -11.41 1.48 -3.10
N LEU A 570 -10.41 2.07 -3.77
CA LEU A 570 -10.65 2.96 -4.91
C LEU A 570 -11.20 2.20 -6.12
N ALA A 571 -10.75 0.97 -6.37
CA ALA A 571 -11.26 0.12 -7.45
C ALA A 571 -12.76 -0.19 -7.28
N ARG A 572 -13.20 -0.49 -6.06
CA ARG A 572 -14.63 -0.65 -5.71
C ARG A 572 -15.40 0.65 -5.86
N PHE A 573 -14.82 1.76 -5.44
CA PHE A 573 -15.46 3.07 -5.55
C PHE A 573 -15.64 3.53 -7.01
N LEU A 574 -14.75 3.11 -7.92
CA LEU A 574 -14.80 3.40 -9.35
C LEU A 574 -15.42 2.24 -10.17
N GLU A 575 -16.10 1.29 -9.52
CA GLU A 575 -16.59 0.07 -10.17
C GLU A 575 -17.61 0.36 -11.28
N ASP A 576 -18.47 1.36 -11.10
CA ASP A 576 -19.49 1.80 -12.05
C ASP A 576 -18.91 2.36 -13.37
N LEU A 577 -17.62 2.73 -13.37
CA LEU A 577 -16.92 3.26 -14.53
C LEU A 577 -16.29 2.14 -15.36
N ARG A 578 -16.65 2.12 -16.65
CA ARG A 578 -16.04 1.24 -17.66
C ARG A 578 -14.70 1.83 -18.10
N LEU A 579 -13.63 1.33 -17.50
CA LEU A 579 -12.25 1.66 -17.83
C LEU A 579 -11.48 0.34 -18.01
N PRO A 580 -10.57 0.23 -19.01
CA PRO A 580 -9.60 -0.85 -19.09
C PRO A 580 -8.80 -1.02 -17.78
N PRO A 581 -8.35 -2.24 -17.45
CA PRO A 581 -7.61 -2.51 -16.21
C PRO A 581 -6.40 -1.59 -16.00
N GLN A 582 -5.62 -1.32 -17.03
CA GLN A 582 -4.46 -0.43 -16.96
C GLN A 582 -4.85 0.99 -16.53
N GLU A 583 -5.87 1.58 -17.15
CA GLU A 583 -6.35 2.93 -16.84
C GLU A 583 -6.96 2.99 -15.44
N LYS A 584 -7.74 1.96 -15.08
CA LYS A 584 -8.35 1.85 -13.76
C LYS A 584 -7.29 1.72 -12.67
N PHE A 585 -6.21 0.97 -12.91
CA PHE A 585 -5.06 0.89 -12.02
C PHE A 585 -4.43 2.27 -11.79
N VAL A 586 -4.20 3.05 -12.85
CA VAL A 586 -3.65 4.42 -12.74
C VAL A 586 -4.55 5.31 -11.87
N PHE A 587 -5.86 5.26 -12.07
CA PHE A 587 -6.82 6.00 -11.22
C PHE A 587 -6.79 5.54 -9.76
N CYS A 588 -6.65 4.24 -9.51
CA CYS A 588 -6.59 3.68 -8.17
C CYS A 588 -5.26 3.95 -7.44
N GLN A 589 -4.24 4.43 -8.16
CA GLN A 589 -3.00 4.95 -7.54
C GLN A 589 -3.06 6.45 -7.19
N ALA A 590 -4.20 7.10 -7.44
CA ALA A 590 -4.38 8.49 -7.06
C ALA A 590 -4.30 8.63 -5.52
N PRO A 591 -3.50 9.58 -4.98
CA PRO A 591 -3.27 9.72 -3.54
C PRO A 591 -4.45 10.46 -2.88
N VAL A 592 -5.62 9.83 -2.89
CA VAL A 592 -6.89 10.37 -2.41
C VAL A 592 -7.27 9.69 -1.11
N GLY A 593 -7.34 10.44 0.00
CA GLY A 593 -7.73 9.84 1.28
C GLY A 593 -9.16 9.29 1.24
N LEU A 594 -9.37 8.05 1.71
CA LEU A 594 -10.67 7.38 1.65
C LEU A 594 -11.74 8.05 2.54
N SER A 595 -11.33 8.86 3.52
CA SER A 595 -12.23 9.67 4.34
C SER A 595 -12.56 11.05 3.73
N ASP A 596 -11.89 11.44 2.64
CA ASP A 596 -12.07 12.73 1.98
C ASP A 596 -13.09 12.62 0.84
N VAL A 597 -14.38 12.58 1.24
CA VAL A 597 -15.55 12.42 0.34
C VAL A 597 -15.49 13.36 -0.87
N ALA A 598 -15.07 14.59 -0.63
CA ALA A 598 -14.97 15.60 -1.66
C ALA A 598 -13.91 15.26 -2.72
N SER A 599 -12.73 14.80 -2.30
CA SER A 599 -11.69 14.40 -3.24
C SER A 599 -12.01 13.08 -3.94
N LEU A 600 -12.70 12.16 -3.27
CA LEU A 600 -13.25 10.97 -3.90
C LEU A 600 -14.28 11.34 -4.98
N THR A 601 -15.18 12.27 -4.67
CA THR A 601 -16.16 12.77 -5.65
C THR A 601 -15.48 13.42 -6.86
N ALA A 602 -14.41 14.19 -6.63
CA ALA A 602 -13.62 14.79 -7.71
C ALA A 602 -12.90 13.73 -8.57
N LEU A 603 -12.31 12.71 -7.94
CA LEU A 603 -11.68 11.58 -8.63
C LEU A 603 -12.68 10.83 -9.50
N HIS A 604 -13.86 10.49 -8.95
CA HIS A 604 -14.91 9.80 -9.69
C HIS A 604 -15.39 10.60 -10.89
N ARG A 605 -15.71 11.88 -10.70
CA ARG A 605 -16.11 12.77 -11.81
C ARG A 605 -15.04 12.83 -12.89
N PHE A 606 -13.78 13.01 -12.50
CA PHE A 606 -12.69 13.04 -13.47
C PHE A 606 -12.55 11.72 -14.23
N ALA A 607 -12.62 10.58 -13.55
CA ALA A 607 -12.56 9.26 -14.19
C ALA A 607 -13.77 8.99 -15.09
N ARG A 608 -14.96 9.48 -14.73
CA ARG A 608 -16.18 9.40 -15.54
C ARG A 608 -16.10 10.26 -16.80
N ASP A 609 -15.61 11.49 -16.65
CA ASP A 609 -15.46 12.41 -17.79
C ASP A 609 -14.40 11.84 -18.74
N PHE A 610 -13.31 11.28 -18.19
CA PHE A 610 -12.30 10.53 -18.93
C PHE A 610 -12.89 9.31 -19.68
N SER A 611 -13.66 8.45 -19.02
CA SER A 611 -14.26 7.26 -19.65
C SER A 611 -15.28 7.60 -20.75
N SER A 612 -15.90 8.78 -20.67
CA SER A 612 -16.84 9.28 -21.69
C SER A 612 -16.16 9.95 -22.90
N GLY A 613 -14.82 10.09 -22.90
CA GLY A 613 -14.08 10.87 -23.91
C GLY A 613 -14.30 12.38 -23.81
N SER A 614 -14.95 12.87 -22.76
CA SER A 614 -15.19 14.29 -22.53
C SER A 614 -13.98 14.93 -21.86
N VAL A 615 -13.05 15.47 -22.64
CA VAL A 615 -11.83 16.15 -22.14
C VAL A 615 -12.10 17.58 -21.63
N ALA A 616 -13.35 17.90 -21.32
CA ALA A 616 -13.72 19.21 -20.77
C ALA A 616 -13.70 19.15 -19.24
N LEU A 617 -12.82 19.93 -18.61
CA LEU A 617 -12.98 20.32 -17.20
C LEU A 617 -14.43 20.81 -17.02
N PRO A 618 -15.26 20.19 -16.14
CA PRO A 618 -16.64 20.60 -16.01
C PRO A 618 -16.72 22.09 -15.67
N ALA A 619 -17.51 22.86 -16.42
CA ALA A 619 -17.81 24.26 -16.10
C ALA A 619 -18.34 24.40 -14.65
N GLU A 620 -19.02 23.36 -14.17
CA GLU A 620 -19.51 23.20 -12.81
C GLU A 620 -18.39 23.06 -11.77
N LEU A 621 -17.21 22.51 -12.10
CA LEU A 621 -16.05 22.48 -11.19
C LEU A 621 -15.50 23.90 -10.99
N ARG A 622 -15.52 24.76 -12.02
CA ARG A 622 -15.24 26.21 -11.88
C ARG A 622 -16.27 26.88 -10.98
N GLU A 623 -17.54 26.51 -11.12
CA GLU A 623 -18.64 27.08 -10.35
C GLU A 623 -18.58 26.69 -8.87
N LEU A 624 -18.38 25.40 -8.58
CA LEU A 624 -18.21 24.84 -7.22
C LEU A 624 -16.96 25.42 -6.53
N LEU A 625 -15.88 25.64 -7.26
CA LEU A 625 -14.69 26.35 -6.78
C LEU A 625 -14.93 27.86 -6.61
N SER A 626 -15.81 28.49 -7.40
CA SER A 626 -16.11 29.93 -7.30
C SER A 626 -17.08 30.28 -6.16
N GLN A 627 -18.07 29.45 -5.89
CA GLN A 627 -19.11 29.69 -4.87
C GLN A 627 -18.58 29.62 -3.44
N MET A 628 -17.45 28.94 -3.21
CA MET A 628 -16.83 28.80 -1.88
C MET A 628 -15.81 29.91 -1.57
N ALA A 629 -15.75 30.99 -2.35
CA ALA A 629 -14.71 32.03 -2.30
C ALA A 629 -14.91 33.15 -1.26
N VAL A 630 -15.98 33.14 -0.47
CA VAL A 630 -16.34 34.31 0.36
C VAL A 630 -16.50 33.91 1.81
N THR A 631 -15.38 33.84 2.55
CA THR A 631 -15.23 34.36 3.94
C THR A 631 -13.88 33.96 4.59
N PRO A 632 -13.29 34.80 5.46
CA PRO A 632 -11.93 34.60 6.02
C PRO A 632 -11.75 33.40 6.96
N ARG A 633 -12.83 32.73 7.40
CA ARG A 633 -12.78 31.69 8.46
C ARG A 633 -12.35 30.29 8.00
N HIS A 634 -12.14 30.03 6.71
CA HIS A 634 -11.85 28.67 6.22
C HIS A 634 -10.45 28.52 5.60
N MET A 635 -9.41 28.40 6.44
CA MET A 635 -8.09 27.90 6.03
C MET A 635 -8.21 26.49 5.41
N ALA A 636 -9.17 25.69 5.88
CA ALA A 636 -9.51 24.36 5.35
C ALA A 636 -9.99 24.39 3.88
N GLY A 637 -10.76 25.40 3.46
CA GLY A 637 -11.26 25.51 2.08
C GLY A 637 -10.15 25.84 1.07
N ARG A 638 -9.17 26.66 1.45
CA ARG A 638 -7.98 26.97 0.62
C ARG A 638 -7.06 25.76 0.48
N PHE A 639 -6.87 25.03 1.56
CA PHE A 639 -6.13 23.77 1.60
C PHE A 639 -6.77 22.68 0.75
N TRP A 640 -8.11 22.64 0.75
CA TRP A 640 -8.92 21.73 -0.03
C TRP A 640 -8.77 21.99 -1.54
N ARG A 641 -8.80 23.25 -1.99
CA ARG A 641 -8.50 23.62 -3.39
C ARG A 641 -7.12 23.17 -3.81
N TRP A 642 -6.12 23.37 -2.95
CA TRP A 642 -4.75 22.90 -3.22
C TRP A 642 -4.73 21.37 -3.38
N LYS A 643 -5.30 20.59 -2.45
CA LYS A 643 -5.38 19.11 -2.53
C LYS A 643 -6.07 18.61 -3.80
N VAL A 644 -7.22 19.17 -4.14
CA VAL A 644 -7.96 18.78 -5.36
C VAL A 644 -7.17 19.15 -6.61
N SER A 645 -6.60 20.35 -6.68
CA SER A 645 -5.77 20.77 -7.83
C SER A 645 -4.49 19.94 -7.99
N THR A 646 -3.80 19.59 -6.90
CA THR A 646 -2.61 18.71 -6.94
C THR A 646 -2.98 17.28 -7.31
N ARG A 647 -4.14 16.78 -6.89
CA ARG A 647 -4.63 15.45 -7.26
C ARG A 647 -5.01 15.39 -8.74
N CYS A 648 -5.70 16.41 -9.26
CA CYS A 648 -5.95 16.56 -10.70
C CYS A 648 -4.66 16.73 -11.51
N ALA A 649 -3.67 17.46 -10.99
CA ALA A 649 -2.35 17.59 -11.60
C ALA A 649 -1.61 16.23 -11.66
N LYS A 650 -1.79 15.36 -10.66
CA LYS A 650 -1.22 14.01 -10.66
C LYS A 650 -1.85 13.08 -11.68
N LEU A 651 -3.17 13.15 -11.82
CA LEU A 651 -3.88 12.37 -12.84
C LEU A 651 -3.43 12.80 -14.25
N THR A 652 -3.30 14.11 -14.50
CA THR A 652 -2.93 14.63 -15.83
C THR A 652 -1.47 14.38 -16.23
N CYS A 653 -0.57 14.23 -15.26
CA CYS A 653 0.81 13.82 -15.51
C CYS A 653 0.95 12.34 -15.93
N GLY A 654 -0.10 11.50 -15.81
CA GLY A 654 -0.11 10.11 -16.26
C GLY A 654 -0.39 9.90 -17.75
N TRP A 655 -0.80 10.94 -18.50
CA TRP A 655 -1.34 10.82 -19.86
C TRP A 655 -0.56 11.65 -20.91
N PRO A 656 -0.69 11.35 -22.23
CA PRO A 656 -0.06 12.11 -23.32
C PRO A 656 -0.40 13.61 -23.30
N ARG A 657 0.47 14.43 -23.91
CA ARG A 657 0.37 15.91 -23.88
C ARG A 657 -0.95 16.49 -24.40
N ASP A 658 -1.61 15.80 -25.32
CA ASP A 658 -2.89 16.26 -25.88
C ASP A 658 -4.02 16.26 -24.83
N PHE A 659 -3.90 15.45 -23.77
CA PHE A 659 -4.77 15.48 -22.58
C PHE A 659 -4.32 16.51 -21.52
N GLN A 660 -3.11 17.08 -21.63
CA GLN A 660 -2.52 18.01 -20.65
C GLN A 660 -2.87 19.49 -20.91
N ALA A 661 -3.22 19.86 -22.15
CA ALA A 661 -3.43 21.24 -22.58
C ALA A 661 -4.47 22.05 -21.74
N PRO A 662 -5.58 21.46 -21.25
CA PRO A 662 -6.52 22.18 -20.38
C PRO A 662 -6.02 22.40 -18.94
N PHE A 663 -5.01 21.65 -18.49
CA PHE A 663 -4.56 21.59 -17.09
C PHE A 663 -3.27 22.37 -16.80
N LEU A 664 -2.41 22.57 -17.81
CA LEU A 664 -1.18 23.37 -17.73
C LEU A 664 -1.43 24.88 -17.45
N MET A 665 -2.66 25.37 -17.57
CA MET A 665 -3.03 26.76 -17.24
C MET A 665 -3.28 27.02 -15.74
N TRP A 666 -3.34 25.97 -14.90
CA TRP A 666 -3.60 26.12 -13.46
C TRP A 666 -2.29 26.23 -12.66
N ARG A 667 -1.66 27.41 -12.70
CA ARG A 667 -0.64 27.81 -11.72
C ARG A 667 -1.33 28.52 -10.55
N PRO A 668 -1.35 27.97 -9.32
CA PRO A 668 -1.60 28.79 -8.15
C PRO A 668 -0.30 29.55 -7.83
N TRP A 669 -0.36 30.88 -7.90
CA TRP A 669 0.60 31.81 -7.29
C TRP A 669 2.07 31.65 -7.72
N LYS A 670 2.46 32.37 -8.78
CA LYS A 670 3.78 33.01 -8.82
C LYS A 670 3.60 34.52 -8.74
N ARG A 671 4.27 35.16 -7.77
CA ARG A 671 4.77 36.53 -7.98
C ARG A 671 5.68 36.45 -9.21
N CYS A 672 5.21 36.96 -10.34
CA CYS A 672 6.09 37.28 -11.47
C CYS A 672 6.99 38.45 -11.01
N GLY A 673 8.09 38.14 -10.35
CA GLY A 673 9.23 39.04 -10.24
C GLY A 673 10.25 38.65 -11.30
N ALA A 674 10.32 39.45 -12.38
CA ALA A 674 11.37 39.57 -13.41
C ALA A 674 12.00 38.25 -13.97
N ILE A 675 12.05 38.01 -15.28
CA ILE A 675 12.83 38.75 -16.29
C ILE A 675 12.15 38.57 -17.65
N CYS A 676 11.72 39.66 -18.28
CA CYS A 676 11.43 39.69 -19.71
C CYS A 676 12.72 40.18 -20.41
N PRO A 677 13.42 39.33 -21.19
CA PRO A 677 14.52 39.81 -22.01
C PRO A 677 13.94 40.57 -23.21
N ARG A 678 14.08 41.90 -23.16
CA ARG A 678 14.15 42.91 -24.26
C ARG A 678 13.30 42.68 -25.55
N ASN A 679 12.53 43.72 -25.88
CA ASN A 679 11.99 44.07 -27.21
C ASN A 679 10.97 43.12 -27.85
N CYS A 680 9.77 43.02 -27.27
CA CYS A 680 8.58 42.62 -28.04
C CYS A 680 7.62 43.82 -28.16
N GLN A 681 7.67 44.53 -29.28
CA GLN A 681 6.75 45.62 -29.64
C GLN A 681 5.43 45.07 -30.22
N THR A 682 4.78 44.15 -29.53
CA THR A 682 3.41 43.70 -29.86
C THR A 682 2.60 43.56 -28.58
N PRO A 683 1.36 44.09 -28.53
CA PRO A 683 0.55 44.03 -27.33
C PRO A 683 0.09 42.58 -27.09
N CYS A 684 0.66 41.94 -26.07
CA CYS A 684 0.19 40.66 -25.57
C CYS A 684 -1.20 40.86 -24.95
N ASN A 685 -2.24 40.40 -25.64
CA ASN A 685 -3.63 40.48 -25.20
C ASN A 685 -3.92 39.38 -24.14
N CYS A 686 -3.31 39.51 -22.96
CA CYS A 686 -3.58 38.64 -21.80
C CYS A 686 -4.65 39.28 -20.89
N PRO A 687 -5.87 38.73 -20.79
CA PRO A 687 -6.97 39.35 -20.03
C PRO A 687 -6.91 39.11 -18.51
N TRP A 688 -5.74 38.78 -17.94
CA TRP A 688 -5.62 38.39 -16.53
C TRP A 688 -4.42 39.06 -15.84
N ILE A 689 -4.53 40.35 -15.55
CA ILE A 689 -3.67 41.03 -14.58
C ILE A 689 -4.57 41.67 -13.52
N ILE A 690 -4.57 41.12 -12.31
CA ILE A 690 -5.20 41.71 -11.12
C ILE A 690 -4.06 42.23 -10.23
N THR A 691 -3.95 43.54 -10.06
CA THR A 691 -3.00 44.18 -9.14
C THR A 691 -3.67 44.48 -7.79
N TRP A 692 -2.98 44.20 -6.67
CA TRP A 692 -3.37 44.65 -5.32
C TRP A 692 -2.50 45.83 -4.89
N ASN A 693 -3.07 46.79 -4.13
CA ASN A 693 -2.30 47.78 -3.37
C ASN A 693 -2.26 47.42 -1.88
N ASP A 694 -1.37 48.08 -1.13
CA ASP A 694 -1.00 47.80 0.27
C ASP A 694 -2.12 47.94 1.32
N ARG A 695 -3.39 48.15 0.92
CA ARG A 695 -4.53 48.27 1.84
C ARG A 695 -5.64 47.25 1.67
N GLY A 696 -5.44 46.27 0.81
CA GLY A 696 -6.15 45.01 0.97
C GLY A 696 -7.63 44.96 0.54
N CYS A 697 -8.09 45.81 -0.38
CA CYS A 697 -9.45 45.78 -0.93
C CYS A 697 -9.47 45.58 -2.46
N LEU A 698 -10.31 44.65 -2.93
CA LEU A 698 -10.63 44.42 -4.35
C LEU A 698 -11.71 45.39 -4.82
N TRP A 699 -11.45 46.15 -5.89
CA TRP A 699 -12.50 46.78 -6.71
C TRP A 699 -12.31 46.38 -8.18
N PRO A 700 -13.38 46.09 -8.93
CA PRO A 700 -13.26 45.83 -10.37
C PRO A 700 -12.97 47.15 -11.09
N SER A 701 -11.86 47.22 -11.83
CA SER A 701 -11.60 48.33 -12.75
C SER A 701 -12.59 48.22 -13.92
N LYS A 702 -13.70 48.96 -13.85
CA LYS A 702 -14.46 49.28 -15.06
C LYS A 702 -13.65 50.28 -15.87
N ASN A 703 -13.18 49.86 -17.05
CA ASN A 703 -12.75 50.76 -18.11
C ASN A 703 -13.87 51.78 -18.39
N ARG A 704 -13.62 53.05 -18.04
CA ARG A 704 -14.47 54.19 -18.38
C ARG A 704 -13.77 54.95 -19.51
N THR A 705 -14.07 54.57 -20.75
CA THR A 705 -14.00 55.39 -21.99
C THR A 705 -14.74 54.57 -23.04
N SER A 706 -16.00 54.86 -23.39
CA SER A 706 -16.37 55.98 -24.24
C SER A 706 -17.90 56.09 -24.29
N ARG A 707 -18.40 57.33 -24.41
CA ARG A 707 -19.77 57.69 -24.80
C ARG A 707 -19.84 57.75 -26.33
N ALA A 708 -20.95 57.26 -26.90
CA ALA A 708 -21.65 57.59 -28.16
C ALA A 708 -22.26 56.27 -28.68
N GLY A 709 -23.57 55.97 -28.68
CA GLY A 709 -24.76 56.72 -29.12
C GLY A 709 -25.12 56.28 -30.56
N PRO A 710 -26.39 56.11 -30.99
CA PRO A 710 -27.67 56.05 -30.27
C PRO A 710 -28.08 54.64 -29.82
#